data_AF-A0A968KXE1-F1
#
_entry.id   AF-A0A968KXE1-F1
#
_cell.length_a   1.000
_cell.length_b   1.000
_cell.length_c   1.000
_cell.angle_alpha   90.00
_cell.angle_beta   90.00
_cell.angle_gamma   90.00
#
_symmetry.space_group_name_H-M   'P 1'
#
loop_
_entity.id
_entity.type
_entity.pdbx_description
1 polymer ?
#
loop_
_entity_poly.entity_id
_entity_poly.type
_entity_poly.pdbx_seq_one_letter_code
_entity_poly.pdbx_strand_id
1 'polypeptide(L)'
;MGPKNEKKDGGKKSRDGMGKKRQGGTSTLITPKPVVKTIDFPILQFPRSVSKSSQSAGIVIKKWCIENRVPVGRSNNAVPVFFLNVGNVVEIRQQNIRVPGDDNRWTEIVYIHNEFSKEKKKWVASTITGWVNELYLDPYYEKYSNDEVKILHPTEDPTDARQYMIWDGDVRYNMCGELCVAHIIKKDIDPKSTLESVLQKWKDSPNKGSFSYTPRTIKFGTNAPHLKDILELYPAYNGLIDGEPILAFRDGLKAGVLSWEGMKDRLNTHYLVALVVIDKTGTLIPRDKDGVQHWVLVEKVTRNGNRVELYNPFPNRLQEYSFNEFASSCRVSLSGLWVKRKRPLRSGADGAAQERPFEVTLDVPKPPHYQAQQYIDREGGKKTQLCGEFSVAYVLGKSLDSTSSRWRKNQPELMDMLTILKAYGSLSGDGTQRKPFTIGAVLDCWRETQPQLYKHHVVENRPTGTRELISILRAYGYNNPEDFVGFQAGLMDTATRKVLPSPGRMAKMLKTHYLIAGVGIDGTTGRLKSGRAVRHWVVVERMLPIGRHYQTRHFGGNGGWVELYNPFTNILEEYSYLEFTNSMSESGAWDGLWVKRQIQPLFKPQQALFPTAEGRKGRVGNAGKKDAVPKWNEEKLRALIEKKLRNGKAPERVLNELSRAGTGWSMEEIASRIPNIKKPDSAQTDDLEALTEHGG
;
A
#
# COMPACT_ATOMS: atom_id res chain seq x y z
N MET A 1 -41.39 43.22 -55.61
CA MET A 1 -40.42 43.75 -56.60
C MET A 1 -39.54 42.61 -57.09
N GLY A 2 -39.37 42.50 -58.41
CA GLY A 2 -38.27 41.88 -59.17
C GLY A 2 -37.50 40.65 -58.62
N PRO A 3 -37.54 39.49 -59.31
CA PRO A 3 -36.82 38.25 -58.96
C PRO A 3 -35.58 37.99 -59.85
N LYS A 4 -34.67 37.09 -59.44
CA LYS A 4 -34.07 36.04 -60.30
C LYS A 4 -33.12 35.07 -59.57
N ASN A 5 -33.35 33.78 -59.84
CA ASN A 5 -32.54 32.57 -59.58
C ASN A 5 -31.17 32.64 -60.30
N GLU A 6 -30.13 31.86 -59.98
CA GLU A 6 -29.94 30.43 -60.32
C GLU A 6 -28.54 29.96 -59.84
N LYS A 7 -28.41 28.71 -59.33
CA LYS A 7 -27.59 27.54 -59.80
C LYS A 7 -26.06 27.73 -59.91
N LYS A 8 -25.17 26.73 -59.87
CA LYS A 8 -25.03 25.31 -59.47
C LYS A 8 -23.65 24.88 -60.04
N ASP A 9 -23.03 23.83 -59.50
CA ASP A 9 -21.97 22.99 -60.11
C ASP A 9 -20.58 23.66 -60.33
N GLY A 10 -19.42 23.01 -60.33
CA GLY A 10 -18.91 21.63 -60.24
C GLY A 10 -17.38 21.77 -60.06
N GLY A 11 -16.52 20.79 -59.77
CA GLY A 11 -16.51 19.38 -60.14
C GLY A 11 -15.21 19.06 -60.90
N LYS A 12 -14.54 17.96 -60.49
CA LYS A 12 -13.62 17.07 -61.26
C LYS A 12 -12.26 17.63 -61.74
N LYS A 13 -11.12 17.05 -61.33
CA LYS A 13 -10.49 15.74 -61.63
C LYS A 13 -9.53 15.76 -62.84
N SER A 14 -8.33 15.25 -62.56
CA SER A 14 -7.38 14.51 -63.40
C SER A 14 -6.56 15.26 -64.44
N ARG A 15 -5.26 14.97 -64.47
CA ARG A 15 -4.70 14.22 -65.61
C ARG A 15 -3.35 13.58 -65.28
N ASP A 16 -3.31 12.29 -65.58
CA ASP A 16 -2.12 11.47 -65.73
C ASP A 16 -1.17 12.03 -66.81
N GLY A 17 0.13 11.77 -66.62
CA GLY A 17 0.86 10.97 -67.60
C GLY A 17 1.75 11.66 -68.63
N MET A 18 3.03 11.29 -68.54
CA MET A 18 4.03 11.07 -69.61
C MET A 18 4.94 12.22 -70.10
N GLY A 19 6.25 12.00 -69.86
CA GLY A 19 7.37 12.62 -70.57
C GLY A 19 8.71 12.03 -70.12
N LYS A 20 9.32 11.17 -70.94
CA LYS A 20 10.45 10.24 -70.68
C LYS A 20 11.86 10.88 -70.56
N LYS A 21 12.71 10.20 -69.75
CA LYS A 21 14.15 9.81 -69.93
C LYS A 21 15.20 10.93 -70.17
N ARG A 22 16.46 10.89 -69.71
CA ARG A 22 17.37 9.91 -69.06
C ARG A 22 18.68 10.67 -68.72
N GLN A 23 19.37 10.31 -67.62
CA GLN A 23 20.79 9.87 -67.54
C GLN A 23 21.50 10.26 -66.23
N GLY A 24 21.89 9.24 -65.47
CA GLY A 24 23.29 9.02 -65.04
C GLY A 24 23.85 9.81 -63.86
N GLY A 25 23.85 9.19 -62.67
CA GLY A 25 24.68 9.61 -61.53
C GLY A 25 24.60 8.61 -60.38
N THR A 26 25.48 7.61 -60.38
CA THR A 26 25.64 6.63 -59.29
C THR A 26 26.18 7.31 -58.03
N SER A 27 25.42 7.27 -56.94
CA SER A 27 25.95 7.38 -55.58
C SER A 27 25.29 6.33 -54.69
N THR A 28 26.12 5.43 -54.19
CA THR A 28 25.82 4.31 -53.31
C THR A 28 25.35 4.81 -51.95
N LEU A 29 24.04 4.88 -51.73
CA LEU A 29 23.46 5.03 -50.39
C LEU A 29 23.45 3.66 -49.70
N ILE A 30 24.47 3.43 -48.88
CA ILE A 30 24.50 2.35 -47.89
C ILE A 30 23.35 2.60 -46.90
N THR A 31 22.31 1.77 -46.98
CA THR A 31 21.26 1.72 -45.96
C THR A 31 21.80 0.99 -44.73
N PRO A 32 21.87 1.61 -43.54
CA PRO A 32 22.28 0.90 -42.35
C PRO A 32 21.21 -0.15 -41.99
N LYS A 33 21.60 -1.43 -41.99
CA LYS A 33 20.78 -2.52 -41.45
C LYS A 33 20.38 -2.19 -40.01
N PRO A 34 19.14 -2.46 -39.59
CA PRO A 34 18.73 -2.26 -38.20
C PRO A 34 19.58 -3.17 -37.32
N VAL A 35 20.43 -2.57 -36.49
CA VAL A 35 21.13 -3.27 -35.43
C VAL A 35 20.08 -3.67 -34.40
N VAL A 36 19.59 -4.90 -34.50
CA VAL A 36 18.87 -5.56 -33.41
C VAL A 36 19.88 -5.68 -32.27
N LYS A 37 19.80 -4.77 -31.29
CA LYS A 37 20.48 -4.97 -30.01
C LYS A 37 19.77 -6.14 -29.32
N THR A 38 20.33 -7.33 -29.47
CA THR A 38 20.00 -8.48 -28.63
C THR A 38 20.31 -8.06 -27.20
N ILE A 39 19.27 -7.96 -26.37
CA ILE A 39 19.44 -7.82 -24.93
C ILE A 39 19.85 -9.21 -24.46
N ASP A 40 21.12 -9.40 -24.12
CA ASP A 40 21.59 -10.62 -23.48
C ASP A 40 20.89 -10.76 -22.12
N PHE A 41 19.88 -11.62 -22.05
CA PHE A 41 19.34 -12.07 -20.78
C PHE A 41 20.34 -13.07 -20.18
N PRO A 42 20.64 -12.99 -18.86
CA PRO A 42 21.37 -14.06 -18.21
C PRO A 42 20.63 -15.38 -18.46
N ILE A 43 21.36 -16.44 -18.82
CA ILE A 43 20.79 -17.77 -19.10
C ILE A 43 20.02 -18.23 -17.85
N LEU A 44 18.69 -18.20 -17.92
CA LEU A 44 17.82 -18.66 -16.85
C LEU A 44 17.73 -20.19 -16.92
N GLN A 45 18.20 -20.88 -15.88
CA GLN A 45 18.03 -22.32 -15.75
C GLN A 45 16.74 -22.61 -14.98
N PHE A 46 15.73 -23.13 -15.68
CA PHE A 46 14.47 -23.55 -15.05
C PHE A 46 14.52 -25.04 -14.64
N PRO A 47 13.84 -25.43 -13.54
CA PRO A 47 13.82 -26.81 -13.08
C PRO A 47 13.40 -27.81 -14.17
N ARG A 48 14.08 -28.96 -14.21
CA ARG A 48 13.61 -30.13 -14.98
C ARG A 48 12.35 -30.66 -14.30
N SER A 49 11.34 -31.03 -15.08
CA SER A 49 10.11 -31.66 -14.60
C SER A 49 10.45 -32.83 -13.68
N VAL A 50 10.25 -32.66 -12.37
CA VAL A 50 10.30 -33.77 -11.41
C VAL A 50 8.88 -34.31 -11.33
N SER A 51 8.64 -35.49 -11.90
CA SER A 51 7.36 -36.18 -11.89
C SER A 51 7.04 -36.73 -10.50
N LYS A 52 6.76 -35.85 -9.53
CA LYS A 52 6.14 -36.23 -8.26
C LYS A 52 4.98 -35.28 -7.96
N SER A 53 3.81 -35.64 -8.48
CA SER A 53 2.54 -35.08 -8.05
C SER A 53 2.30 -35.48 -6.59
N SER A 54 2.72 -34.62 -5.66
CA SER A 54 2.24 -34.68 -4.27
C SER A 54 1.23 -33.56 -4.06
N GLN A 55 0.12 -33.61 -4.80
CA GLN A 55 -1.09 -32.91 -4.37
C GLN A 55 -1.93 -33.90 -3.58
N SER A 56 -1.93 -33.75 -2.26
CA SER A 56 -3.08 -34.16 -1.47
C SER A 56 -4.30 -33.45 -2.05
N ALA A 57 -5.26 -34.21 -2.57
CA ALA A 57 -6.51 -33.67 -3.10
C ALA A 57 -7.17 -32.77 -2.04
N GLY A 58 -7.37 -31.48 -2.35
CA GLY A 58 -8.30 -30.63 -1.60
C GLY A 58 -7.96 -29.14 -1.46
N ILE A 59 -6.71 -28.71 -1.56
CA ILE A 59 -6.36 -27.28 -1.28
C ILE A 59 -5.62 -26.66 -2.47
N VAL A 60 -6.30 -25.76 -3.18
CA VAL A 60 -5.66 -24.86 -4.15
C VAL A 60 -4.89 -23.78 -3.40
N ILE A 61 -3.57 -23.84 -3.45
CA ILE A 61 -2.71 -22.81 -2.87
C ILE A 61 -2.54 -21.69 -3.91
N LYS A 62 -2.75 -20.45 -3.49
CA LYS A 62 -2.53 -19.25 -4.32
C LYS A 62 -1.38 -18.42 -3.77
N LYS A 63 -0.58 -17.85 -4.66
CA LYS A 63 0.44 -16.83 -4.34
C LYS A 63 0.25 -15.64 -5.28
N TRP A 64 0.81 -14.50 -4.93
CA TRP A 64 0.85 -13.33 -5.82
C TRP A 64 2.29 -12.96 -6.16
N CYS A 65 2.46 -12.35 -7.33
CA CYS A 65 3.74 -11.81 -7.77
C CYS A 65 3.97 -10.44 -7.14
N ILE A 66 5.14 -10.22 -6.54
CA ILE A 66 5.47 -8.96 -5.83
C ILE A 66 6.32 -8.00 -6.66
N GLU A 67 6.74 -8.41 -7.86
CA GLU A 67 7.70 -7.69 -8.69
C GLU A 67 7.22 -7.64 -10.14
N ASN A 68 7.69 -6.66 -10.90
CA ASN A 68 7.37 -6.53 -12.32
C ASN A 68 8.32 -7.31 -13.21
N ARG A 69 7.80 -7.79 -14.35
CA ARG A 69 8.58 -8.55 -15.34
C ARG A 69 9.30 -9.76 -14.76
N VAL A 70 8.61 -10.51 -13.90
CA VAL A 70 9.14 -11.76 -13.32
C VAL A 70 9.00 -12.88 -14.35
N PRO A 71 10.11 -13.52 -14.77
CA PRO A 71 10.08 -14.51 -15.82
C PRO A 71 9.39 -15.80 -15.35
N VAL A 72 8.49 -16.32 -16.19
CA VAL A 72 7.92 -17.66 -16.11
C VAL A 72 8.57 -18.50 -17.20
N GLY A 73 9.24 -19.59 -16.85
CA GLY A 73 9.89 -20.49 -17.82
C GLY A 73 9.26 -21.86 -17.89
N ARG A 74 9.52 -22.59 -18.97
CA ARG A 74 9.25 -24.04 -19.03
C ARG A 74 10.54 -24.80 -18.77
N SER A 75 10.40 -26.03 -18.26
CA SER A 75 11.53 -26.94 -18.11
C SER A 75 12.33 -27.04 -19.41
N ASN A 76 13.65 -26.91 -19.33
CA ASN A 76 14.59 -26.96 -20.47
C ASN A 76 14.50 -25.81 -21.49
N ASN A 77 13.77 -24.73 -21.22
CA ASN A 77 13.75 -23.55 -22.10
C ASN A 77 14.40 -22.35 -21.43
N ALA A 78 15.50 -21.84 -21.98
CA ALA A 78 16.19 -20.66 -21.44
C ALA A 78 15.41 -19.35 -21.64
N VAL A 79 14.41 -19.36 -22.54
CA VAL A 79 13.58 -18.20 -22.84
C VAL A 79 12.30 -18.24 -21.98
N PRO A 80 11.99 -17.17 -21.24
CA PRO A 80 10.71 -17.06 -20.54
C PRO A 80 9.54 -17.18 -21.51
N VAL A 81 8.54 -17.99 -21.14
CA VAL A 81 7.29 -18.12 -21.89
C VAL A 81 6.31 -17.00 -21.56
N PHE A 82 6.48 -16.35 -20.41
CA PHE A 82 5.66 -15.24 -19.97
C PHE A 82 6.39 -14.39 -18.93
N PHE A 83 5.89 -13.18 -18.67
CA PHE A 83 6.36 -12.32 -17.61
C PHE A 83 5.21 -11.92 -16.70
N LEU A 84 5.26 -12.35 -15.44
CA LEU A 84 4.33 -11.88 -14.42
C LEU A 84 4.66 -10.43 -14.06
N ASN A 85 3.61 -9.70 -13.71
CA ASN A 85 3.71 -8.38 -13.12
C ASN A 85 3.20 -8.40 -11.69
N VAL A 86 3.56 -7.35 -10.95
CA VAL A 86 3.13 -7.19 -9.56
C VAL A 86 1.59 -7.31 -9.45
N GLY A 87 1.13 -8.04 -8.45
CA GLY A 87 -0.28 -8.30 -8.20
C GLY A 87 -0.91 -9.43 -9.01
N ASN A 88 -0.19 -10.03 -9.96
CA ASN A 88 -0.68 -11.26 -10.61
C ASN A 88 -0.81 -12.38 -9.58
N VAL A 89 -2.02 -12.92 -9.43
CA VAL A 89 -2.30 -14.07 -8.55
C VAL A 89 -2.19 -15.34 -9.36
N VAL A 90 -1.42 -16.29 -8.85
CA VAL A 90 -1.08 -17.55 -9.50
C VAL A 90 -1.47 -18.72 -8.60
N GLU A 91 -1.91 -19.81 -9.22
CA GLU A 91 -2.19 -21.07 -8.52
C GLU A 91 -0.94 -21.94 -8.51
N ILE A 92 -0.70 -22.64 -7.42
CA ILE A 92 0.52 -23.41 -7.20
C ILE A 92 0.26 -24.88 -7.53
N ARG A 93 1.01 -25.41 -8.51
CA ARG A 93 1.03 -26.86 -8.79
C ARG A 93 2.03 -27.56 -7.90
N GLN A 94 3.24 -27.00 -7.82
CA GLN A 94 4.37 -27.51 -7.04
C GLN A 94 5.16 -26.34 -6.47
N GLN A 95 5.78 -26.50 -5.29
CA GLN A 95 6.52 -25.42 -4.63
C GLN A 95 7.76 -25.93 -3.91
N ASN A 96 8.67 -25.01 -3.55
CA ASN A 96 9.91 -25.29 -2.83
C ASN A 96 10.83 -26.31 -3.53
N ILE A 97 10.79 -26.39 -4.87
CA ILE A 97 11.69 -27.26 -5.61
C ILE A 97 13.07 -26.61 -5.67
N ARG A 98 14.08 -27.32 -5.18
CA ARG A 98 15.49 -26.92 -5.31
C ARG A 98 16.07 -27.61 -6.53
N VAL A 99 16.79 -26.85 -7.35
CA VAL A 99 17.52 -27.40 -8.50
C VAL A 99 18.96 -27.65 -8.06
N PRO A 100 19.57 -28.81 -8.35
CA PRO A 100 20.97 -29.05 -8.04
C PRO A 100 21.87 -27.97 -8.67
N GLY A 101 22.69 -27.31 -7.86
CA GLY A 101 23.55 -26.20 -8.30
C GLY A 101 22.88 -24.82 -8.32
N ASP A 102 21.61 -24.71 -7.92
CA ASP A 102 20.89 -23.45 -7.72
C ASP A 102 20.34 -23.39 -6.29
N ASP A 103 20.81 -22.40 -5.52
CA ASP A 103 20.33 -22.17 -4.16
C ASP A 103 18.90 -21.61 -4.11
N ASN A 104 18.34 -21.21 -5.26
CA ASN A 104 16.98 -20.71 -5.36
C ASN A 104 15.94 -21.83 -5.20
N ARG A 105 14.76 -21.40 -4.75
CA ARG A 105 13.56 -22.25 -4.72
C ARG A 105 12.64 -21.87 -5.86
N TRP A 106 12.09 -22.89 -6.50
CA TRP A 106 11.22 -22.73 -7.65
C TRP A 106 9.83 -23.28 -7.35
N THR A 107 8.85 -22.59 -7.92
CA THR A 107 7.43 -22.90 -7.82
C THR A 107 6.86 -23.05 -9.22
N GLU A 108 6.20 -24.16 -9.49
CA GLU A 108 5.42 -24.35 -10.71
C GLU A 108 4.03 -23.74 -10.52
N ILE A 109 3.63 -22.89 -11.45
CA ILE A 109 2.43 -22.09 -11.36
C ILE A 109 1.46 -22.36 -12.51
N VAL A 110 0.18 -22.06 -12.28
CA VAL A 110 -0.84 -21.81 -13.32
C VAL A 110 -1.32 -20.37 -13.18
N TYR A 111 -1.38 -19.66 -14.31
CA TYR A 111 -1.84 -18.27 -14.37
C TYR A 111 -2.76 -18.08 -15.58
N ILE A 112 -3.92 -17.48 -15.36
CA ILE A 112 -4.85 -17.10 -16.44
C ILE A 112 -4.51 -15.68 -16.88
N HIS A 113 -3.95 -15.54 -18.09
CA HIS A 113 -3.62 -14.26 -18.69
C HIS A 113 -4.70 -13.82 -19.67
N ASN A 114 -5.28 -12.65 -19.42
CA ASN A 114 -6.23 -12.02 -20.31
C ASN A 114 -5.55 -10.94 -21.16
N GLU A 115 -5.68 -11.03 -22.48
CA GLU A 115 -5.17 -10.04 -23.43
C GLU A 115 -6.23 -9.65 -24.47
N PHE A 116 -6.21 -8.39 -24.92
CA PHE A 116 -7.10 -7.96 -26.00
C PHE A 116 -6.53 -8.39 -27.35
N SER A 117 -7.19 -9.35 -28.00
CA SER A 117 -6.87 -9.75 -29.36
C SER A 117 -7.36 -8.68 -30.33
N LYS A 118 -6.43 -7.93 -30.93
CA LYS A 118 -6.74 -6.94 -31.98
C LYS A 118 -7.43 -7.56 -33.19
N GLU A 119 -7.04 -8.78 -33.54
CA GLU A 119 -7.60 -9.54 -34.66
C GLU A 119 -9.06 -9.91 -34.41
N LYS A 120 -9.34 -10.49 -33.23
CA LYS A 120 -10.69 -10.91 -32.86
C LYS A 120 -11.55 -9.77 -32.28
N LYS A 121 -10.95 -8.58 -32.10
CA LYS A 121 -11.53 -7.41 -31.42
C LYS A 121 -12.23 -7.76 -30.09
N LYS A 122 -11.69 -8.74 -29.38
CA LYS A 122 -12.19 -9.22 -28.10
C LYS A 122 -11.04 -9.59 -27.19
N TRP A 123 -11.31 -9.60 -25.90
CA TRP A 123 -10.40 -10.13 -24.92
C TRP A 123 -10.36 -11.66 -25.01
N VAL A 124 -9.18 -12.23 -24.77
CA VAL A 124 -8.92 -13.67 -24.83
C VAL A 124 -8.18 -14.07 -23.58
N ALA A 125 -8.68 -15.11 -22.90
CA ALA A 125 -8.00 -15.74 -21.79
C ALA A 125 -7.08 -16.86 -22.30
N SER A 126 -5.84 -16.88 -21.81
CA SER A 126 -4.86 -17.93 -22.08
C SER A 126 -4.34 -18.49 -20.76
N THR A 127 -4.15 -19.81 -20.69
CA THR A 127 -3.57 -20.46 -19.51
C THR A 127 -2.07 -20.57 -19.67
N ILE A 128 -1.33 -19.93 -18.77
CA ILE A 128 0.12 -19.97 -18.68
C ILE A 128 0.51 -20.96 -17.57
N THR A 129 1.41 -21.89 -17.90
CA THR A 129 2.00 -22.82 -16.93
C THR A 129 3.50 -22.79 -17.05
N GLY A 130 4.20 -22.73 -15.92
CA GLY A 130 5.66 -22.73 -15.87
C GLY A 130 6.24 -22.47 -14.49
N TRP A 131 7.56 -22.41 -14.42
CA TRP A 131 8.34 -22.23 -13.21
C TRP A 131 8.67 -20.76 -12.97
N VAL A 132 8.50 -20.34 -11.72
CA VAL A 132 8.83 -19.01 -11.22
C VAL A 132 9.68 -19.16 -9.96
N ASN A 133 10.69 -18.29 -9.81
CA ASN A 133 11.49 -18.25 -8.60
C ASN A 133 10.61 -17.78 -7.44
N GLU A 134 10.56 -18.58 -6.37
CA GLU A 134 9.72 -18.37 -5.19
C GLU A 134 10.03 -17.06 -4.46
N LEU A 135 11.23 -16.50 -4.66
CA LEU A 135 11.60 -15.15 -4.24
C LEU A 135 10.59 -14.09 -4.71
N TYR A 136 9.98 -14.24 -5.87
CA TYR A 136 9.06 -13.22 -6.39
C TYR A 136 7.60 -13.49 -6.02
N LEU A 137 7.36 -14.51 -5.20
CA LEU A 137 6.02 -14.94 -4.82
C LEU A 137 5.83 -14.81 -3.31
N ASP A 138 4.70 -14.22 -2.92
CA ASP A 138 4.27 -14.16 -1.53
C ASP A 138 2.94 -14.91 -1.35
N PRO A 139 2.63 -15.40 -0.14
CA PRO A 139 1.33 -16.01 0.15
C PRO A 139 0.18 -15.06 -0.20
N TYR A 140 -0.84 -15.58 -0.90
CA TYR A 140 -2.08 -14.86 -1.16
C TYR A 140 -3.21 -15.51 -0.37
N TYR A 141 -3.81 -14.73 0.54
CA TYR A 141 -4.95 -15.16 1.35
C TYR A 141 -6.24 -14.61 0.75
N GLU A 142 -7.00 -15.48 0.09
CA GLU A 142 -8.31 -15.15 -0.46
C GLU A 142 -9.36 -15.15 0.67
N LYS A 143 -9.66 -13.96 1.21
CA LYS A 143 -10.63 -13.81 2.31
C LYS A 143 -12.09 -13.99 1.86
N TYR A 144 -12.43 -13.45 0.68
CA TYR A 144 -13.80 -13.43 0.18
C TYR A 144 -13.96 -14.37 -0.99
N SER A 145 -15.07 -15.11 -1.01
CA SER A 145 -15.49 -15.90 -2.15
C SER A 145 -15.77 -15.02 -3.35
N ASN A 146 -15.56 -15.57 -4.54
CA ASN A 146 -16.14 -15.00 -5.74
C ASN A 146 -17.63 -15.34 -5.81
N ASP A 147 -18.37 -14.62 -6.65
CA ASP A 147 -19.77 -14.87 -6.96
C ASP A 147 -20.69 -14.72 -5.73
N GLU A 148 -20.51 -13.61 -5.00
CA GLU A 148 -21.29 -13.30 -3.80
C GLU A 148 -22.78 -13.20 -4.10
N VAL A 149 -23.18 -12.69 -5.27
CA VAL A 149 -24.55 -12.80 -5.79
C VAL A 149 -24.58 -13.80 -6.94
N LYS A 150 -25.54 -14.73 -6.94
CA LYS A 150 -25.68 -15.68 -8.03
C LYS A 150 -26.23 -14.99 -9.29
N ILE A 151 -25.55 -15.21 -10.42
CA ILE A 151 -26.02 -14.85 -11.76
C ILE A 151 -26.18 -16.17 -12.52
N LEU A 152 -27.40 -16.48 -12.95
CA LEU A 152 -27.75 -17.72 -13.64
C LEU A 152 -27.30 -17.72 -15.10
N HIS A 153 -27.29 -16.55 -15.73
CA HIS A 153 -26.93 -16.39 -17.14
C HIS A 153 -25.76 -15.39 -17.32
N PRO A 154 -24.57 -15.64 -16.74
CA PRO A 154 -23.42 -14.78 -16.96
C PRO A 154 -22.98 -14.81 -18.44
N THR A 155 -22.22 -13.82 -18.88
CA THR A 155 -21.59 -13.90 -20.21
C THR A 155 -20.54 -15.00 -20.25
N GLU A 156 -20.35 -15.60 -21.42
CA GLU A 156 -19.37 -16.69 -21.60
C GLU A 156 -17.92 -16.18 -21.63
N ASP A 157 -17.70 -14.88 -21.86
CA ASP A 157 -16.37 -14.31 -21.93
C ASP A 157 -15.79 -14.14 -20.51
N PRO A 158 -14.75 -14.90 -20.13
CA PRO A 158 -14.17 -14.84 -18.78
C PRO A 158 -13.46 -13.51 -18.46
N THR A 159 -13.34 -12.62 -19.44
CA THR A 159 -12.72 -11.31 -19.30
C THR A 159 -13.72 -10.18 -19.08
N ASP A 160 -15.02 -10.45 -19.30
CA ASP A 160 -16.09 -9.53 -18.96
C ASP A 160 -16.12 -9.28 -17.44
N ALA A 161 -16.66 -8.12 -17.06
CA ALA A 161 -16.92 -7.86 -15.66
C ALA A 161 -17.94 -8.89 -15.13
N ARG A 162 -17.76 -9.38 -13.90
CA ARG A 162 -18.64 -10.40 -13.30
C ARG A 162 -20.05 -9.91 -12.98
N GLN A 163 -20.36 -8.68 -13.33
CA GLN A 163 -21.70 -8.09 -13.32
C GLN A 163 -22.45 -8.24 -14.65
N TYR A 164 -21.79 -8.73 -15.71
CA TYR A 164 -22.42 -8.86 -17.02
C TYR A 164 -23.23 -10.14 -17.10
N MET A 165 -24.38 -10.06 -17.76
CA MET A 165 -25.28 -11.20 -17.94
C MET A 165 -26.02 -11.11 -19.27
N ILE A 166 -26.55 -12.25 -19.71
CA ILE A 166 -27.51 -12.34 -20.81
C ILE A 166 -28.91 -12.19 -20.20
N TRP A 167 -29.64 -11.16 -20.60
CA TRP A 167 -31.00 -10.89 -20.13
C TRP A 167 -31.88 -10.31 -21.24
N ASP A 168 -33.05 -10.91 -21.44
CA ASP A 168 -33.95 -10.64 -22.57
C ASP A 168 -33.25 -10.78 -23.94
N GLY A 169 -32.34 -11.75 -24.08
CA GLY A 169 -31.62 -12.05 -25.32
C GLY A 169 -30.42 -11.15 -25.63
N ASP A 170 -30.17 -10.11 -24.82
CA ASP A 170 -29.05 -9.18 -25.00
C ASP A 170 -28.03 -9.27 -23.85
N VAL A 171 -26.78 -8.89 -24.12
CA VAL A 171 -25.76 -8.66 -23.08
C VAL A 171 -26.08 -7.35 -22.34
N ARG A 172 -26.17 -7.43 -21.01
CA ARG A 172 -26.37 -6.28 -20.11
C ARG A 172 -25.10 -5.98 -19.33
N TYR A 173 -24.62 -4.73 -19.40
CA TYR A 173 -23.28 -4.33 -18.93
C TYR A 173 -23.23 -3.26 -17.81
N ASN A 174 -24.34 -2.93 -17.14
CA ASN A 174 -24.41 -1.90 -16.10
C ASN A 174 -25.23 -2.31 -14.85
N MET A 175 -25.23 -3.59 -14.50
CA MET A 175 -26.11 -4.17 -13.46
C MET A 175 -25.65 -3.94 -12.01
N CYS A 176 -24.76 -2.96 -11.77
CA CYS A 176 -24.13 -2.78 -10.46
C CYS A 176 -25.14 -2.44 -9.35
N GLY A 177 -26.15 -1.63 -9.63
CA GLY A 177 -27.14 -1.26 -8.63
C GLY A 177 -28.11 -2.41 -8.31
N GLU A 178 -28.53 -3.14 -9.33
CA GLU A 178 -29.40 -4.32 -9.23
C GLU A 178 -28.71 -5.45 -8.45
N LEU A 179 -27.41 -5.64 -8.66
CA LEU A 179 -26.60 -6.57 -7.87
C LEU A 179 -26.48 -6.13 -6.40
N CYS A 180 -26.34 -4.83 -6.12
CA CYS A 180 -26.38 -4.34 -4.74
C CYS A 180 -27.72 -4.66 -4.07
N VAL A 181 -28.85 -4.47 -4.78
CA VAL A 181 -30.17 -4.85 -4.28
C VAL A 181 -30.25 -6.36 -4.07
N ALA A 182 -29.87 -7.17 -5.06
CA ALA A 182 -29.86 -8.63 -4.95
C ALA A 182 -29.05 -9.14 -3.76
N HIS A 183 -27.92 -8.49 -3.45
CA HIS A 183 -27.13 -8.80 -2.25
C HIS A 183 -27.88 -8.49 -0.95
N ILE A 184 -28.56 -7.33 -0.87
CA ILE A 184 -29.41 -7.00 0.29
C ILE A 184 -30.51 -8.06 0.45
N ILE A 185 -31.26 -8.37 -0.62
CA ILE A 185 -32.33 -9.37 -0.60
C ILE A 185 -31.78 -10.74 -0.16
N LYS A 186 -30.62 -11.13 -0.68
CA LYS A 186 -29.94 -12.38 -0.30
C LYS A 186 -29.67 -12.46 1.20
N LYS A 187 -29.20 -11.38 1.83
CA LYS A 187 -28.84 -11.37 3.25
C LYS A 187 -30.06 -11.30 4.17
N ASP A 188 -31.06 -10.51 3.80
CA ASP A 188 -32.16 -10.13 4.69
C ASP A 188 -33.48 -10.88 4.46
N ILE A 189 -33.73 -11.36 3.23
CA ILE A 189 -35.03 -11.90 2.83
C ILE A 189 -34.92 -13.34 2.33
N ASP A 190 -34.18 -13.56 1.24
CA ASP A 190 -34.10 -14.86 0.57
C ASP A 190 -32.66 -15.18 0.19
N PRO A 191 -31.96 -16.08 0.92
CA PRO A 191 -30.61 -16.53 0.62
C PRO A 191 -30.41 -17.12 -0.79
N LYS A 192 -31.49 -17.49 -1.50
CA LYS A 192 -31.46 -18.00 -2.87
C LYS A 192 -31.66 -16.90 -3.92
N SER A 193 -31.88 -15.65 -3.52
CA SER A 193 -32.05 -14.51 -4.41
C SER A 193 -30.89 -14.43 -5.42
N THR A 194 -31.25 -14.32 -6.69
CA THR A 194 -30.32 -14.14 -7.82
C THR A 194 -30.55 -12.77 -8.46
N LEU A 195 -29.62 -12.33 -9.31
CA LEU A 195 -29.82 -11.10 -10.09
C LEU A 195 -31.10 -11.19 -10.95
N GLU A 196 -31.33 -12.33 -11.60
CA GLU A 196 -32.53 -12.60 -12.40
C GLU A 196 -33.82 -12.45 -11.60
N SER A 197 -33.85 -12.97 -10.37
CA SER A 197 -35.06 -12.87 -9.53
C SER A 197 -35.43 -11.42 -9.20
N VAL A 198 -34.43 -10.55 -9.00
CA VAL A 198 -34.64 -9.12 -8.78
C VAL A 198 -35.11 -8.44 -10.06
N LEU A 199 -34.49 -8.74 -11.20
CA LEU A 199 -34.85 -8.17 -12.50
C LEU A 199 -36.26 -8.57 -12.92
N GLN A 200 -36.63 -9.85 -12.76
CA GLN A 200 -37.95 -10.36 -13.07
C GLN A 200 -39.00 -9.66 -12.21
N LYS A 201 -38.75 -9.53 -10.91
CA LYS A 201 -39.66 -8.83 -10.00
C LYS A 201 -39.82 -7.35 -10.36
N TRP A 202 -38.74 -6.68 -10.79
CA TRP A 202 -38.82 -5.30 -11.27
C TRP A 202 -39.58 -5.17 -12.58
N LYS A 203 -39.41 -6.12 -13.50
CA LYS A 203 -40.14 -6.22 -14.78
C LYS A 203 -41.63 -6.45 -14.59
N ASP A 204 -42.00 -7.29 -13.62
CA ASP A 204 -43.38 -7.62 -13.28
C ASP A 204 -44.05 -6.59 -12.37
N SER A 205 -43.32 -5.55 -11.96
CA SER A 205 -43.83 -4.51 -11.05
C SER A 205 -45.07 -3.82 -11.63
N PRO A 206 -46.17 -3.72 -10.84
CA PRO A 206 -47.34 -2.96 -11.24
C PRO A 206 -47.08 -1.45 -11.24
N ASN A 207 -46.04 -0.98 -10.55
CA ASN A 207 -45.67 0.43 -10.49
C ASN A 207 -45.10 0.86 -11.85
N LYS A 208 -45.88 1.66 -12.60
CA LYS A 208 -45.48 2.29 -13.87
C LYS A 208 -45.23 3.78 -13.65
N GLY A 209 -43.96 4.15 -13.47
CA GLY A 209 -43.48 5.52 -13.31
C GLY A 209 -42.16 5.74 -14.05
N SER A 210 -41.57 6.92 -13.88
CA SER A 210 -40.33 7.34 -14.58
C SER A 210 -39.11 6.45 -14.30
N PHE A 211 -39.16 5.60 -13.28
CA PHE A 211 -38.08 4.72 -12.86
C PHE A 211 -38.45 3.22 -12.95
N SER A 212 -39.51 2.87 -13.68
CA SER A 212 -39.90 1.48 -13.92
C SER A 212 -38.93 0.76 -14.86
N TYR A 213 -39.00 -0.57 -14.84
CA TYR A 213 -38.28 -1.41 -15.78
C TYR A 213 -38.67 -1.07 -17.23
N THR A 214 -37.67 -0.79 -18.06
CA THR A 214 -37.78 -0.71 -19.51
C THR A 214 -36.50 -1.25 -20.13
N PRO A 215 -36.52 -1.74 -21.40
CA PRO A 215 -35.30 -2.11 -22.11
C PRO A 215 -34.26 -0.97 -22.19
N ARG A 216 -34.72 0.28 -22.06
CA ARG A 216 -33.86 1.47 -22.04
C ARG A 216 -33.21 1.68 -20.67
N THR A 217 -33.99 1.66 -19.59
CA THR A 217 -33.49 1.90 -18.22
C THR A 217 -32.46 0.85 -17.81
N ILE A 218 -32.68 -0.42 -18.13
CA ILE A 218 -31.72 -1.49 -17.87
C ILE A 218 -30.41 -1.37 -18.69
N LYS A 219 -30.40 -0.61 -19.79
CA LYS A 219 -29.21 -0.44 -20.64
C LYS A 219 -28.29 0.66 -20.14
N PHE A 220 -28.85 1.78 -19.67
CA PHE A 220 -28.07 2.96 -19.27
C PHE A 220 -27.59 2.94 -17.81
N GLY A 221 -28.06 1.97 -17.02
CA GLY A 221 -27.72 1.85 -15.60
C GLY A 221 -28.75 2.53 -14.70
N THR A 222 -28.59 2.31 -13.40
CA THR A 222 -29.55 2.75 -12.37
C THR A 222 -29.09 4.02 -11.67
N ASN A 223 -30.08 4.80 -11.22
CA ASN A 223 -29.90 5.94 -10.32
C ASN A 223 -30.51 5.59 -8.95
N ALA A 224 -30.20 6.34 -7.90
CA ALA A 224 -30.75 6.08 -6.56
C ALA A 224 -32.29 5.93 -6.52
N PRO A 225 -33.10 6.73 -7.24
CA PRO A 225 -34.55 6.50 -7.31
C PRO A 225 -34.95 5.13 -7.88
N HIS A 226 -34.27 4.66 -8.94
CA HIS A 226 -34.50 3.30 -9.48
C HIS A 226 -34.24 2.23 -8.42
N LEU A 227 -33.15 2.35 -7.67
CA LEU A 227 -32.80 1.37 -6.63
C LEU A 227 -33.80 1.36 -5.49
N LYS A 228 -34.30 2.54 -5.09
CA LYS A 228 -35.36 2.69 -4.11
C LYS A 228 -36.64 1.98 -4.59
N ASP A 229 -37.07 2.24 -5.81
CA ASP A 229 -38.25 1.60 -6.40
C ASP A 229 -38.14 0.07 -6.42
N ILE A 230 -36.97 -0.47 -6.80
CA ILE A 230 -36.74 -1.93 -6.80
C ILE A 230 -36.81 -2.50 -5.37
N LEU A 231 -36.21 -1.83 -4.39
CA LEU A 231 -36.25 -2.25 -2.98
C LEU A 231 -37.68 -2.26 -2.44
N GLU A 232 -38.47 -1.24 -2.75
CA GLU A 232 -39.88 -1.10 -2.31
C GLU A 232 -40.82 -2.14 -2.93
N LEU A 233 -40.39 -2.95 -3.92
CA LEU A 233 -41.14 -4.13 -4.38
C LEU A 233 -41.17 -5.27 -3.37
N TYR A 234 -40.29 -5.23 -2.36
CA TYR A 234 -40.24 -6.23 -1.31
C TYR A 234 -41.01 -5.70 -0.11
N PRO A 235 -42.01 -6.44 0.41
CA PRO A 235 -42.81 -6.01 1.57
C PRO A 235 -41.94 -5.65 2.78
N ALA A 236 -40.78 -6.28 2.87
CA ALA A 236 -39.74 -5.99 3.85
C ALA A 236 -39.27 -4.52 3.85
N TYR A 237 -39.30 -3.83 2.72
CA TYR A 237 -38.81 -2.47 2.49
C TYR A 237 -39.87 -1.51 1.91
N ASN A 238 -41.07 -2.01 1.64
CA ASN A 238 -42.21 -1.20 1.20
C ASN A 238 -42.86 -0.53 2.43
N GLY A 239 -42.61 0.77 2.64
CA GLY A 239 -43.10 1.53 3.80
C GLY A 239 -42.04 1.75 4.90
N LEU A 240 -42.46 2.32 6.03
CA LEU A 240 -41.57 2.57 7.17
C LEU A 240 -41.24 1.26 7.89
N ILE A 241 -39.97 0.82 7.89
CA ILE A 241 -39.54 -0.33 8.72
C ILE A 241 -39.24 0.19 10.12
N ASP A 242 -40.06 -0.22 11.09
CA ASP A 242 -40.06 0.32 12.47
C ASP A 242 -40.00 1.87 12.50
N GLY A 243 -40.77 2.53 11.62
CA GLY A 243 -40.87 3.98 11.58
C GLY A 243 -39.81 4.71 10.73
N GLU A 244 -38.86 4.02 10.09
CA GLU A 244 -37.81 4.66 9.27
C GLU A 244 -37.95 4.39 7.77
N PRO A 245 -37.94 5.43 6.90
CA PRO A 245 -37.95 5.27 5.45
C PRO A 245 -36.56 4.94 4.89
N ILE A 246 -36.48 4.49 3.63
CA ILE A 246 -35.22 4.50 2.87
C ILE A 246 -34.78 5.96 2.69
N LEU A 247 -33.59 6.29 3.16
CA LEU A 247 -33.05 7.66 3.18
C LEU A 247 -31.99 7.85 2.11
N ALA A 248 -31.86 9.08 1.58
CA ALA A 248 -30.74 9.40 0.72
C ALA A 248 -29.43 9.35 1.53
N PHE A 249 -28.32 9.01 0.86
CA PHE A 249 -27.02 8.83 1.52
C PHE A 249 -26.61 10.07 2.34
N ARG A 250 -26.73 11.29 1.79
CA ARG A 250 -26.44 12.52 2.53
C ARG A 250 -27.29 12.70 3.80
N ASP A 251 -28.57 12.36 3.74
CA ASP A 251 -29.53 12.60 4.83
C ASP A 251 -29.33 11.64 6.01
N GLY A 252 -28.74 10.48 5.76
CA GLY A 252 -28.40 9.54 6.84
C GLY A 252 -27.06 9.82 7.54
N LEU A 253 -26.27 10.81 7.10
CA LEU A 253 -25.00 11.13 7.74
C LEU A 253 -25.19 12.01 8.98
N LYS A 254 -24.49 11.67 10.07
CA LYS A 254 -24.41 12.53 11.25
C LYS A 254 -23.81 13.89 10.87
N ALA A 255 -24.54 14.97 11.13
CA ALA A 255 -24.18 16.34 10.74
C ALA A 255 -23.96 16.55 9.22
N GLY A 256 -24.42 15.63 8.36
CA GLY A 256 -24.24 15.71 6.91
C GLY A 256 -22.79 15.53 6.43
N VAL A 257 -21.86 15.15 7.33
CA VAL A 257 -20.43 15.01 7.02
C VAL A 257 -20.08 13.56 6.70
N LEU A 258 -19.39 13.35 5.59
CA LEU A 258 -18.82 12.05 5.26
C LEU A 258 -17.60 11.78 6.14
N SER A 259 -17.83 11.19 7.30
CA SER A 259 -16.79 10.73 8.21
C SER A 259 -17.11 9.32 8.71
N TRP A 260 -16.08 8.59 9.12
CA TRP A 260 -16.25 7.25 9.66
C TRP A 260 -17.11 7.27 10.93
N GLU A 261 -16.93 8.27 11.81
CA GLU A 261 -17.75 8.47 13.01
C GLU A 261 -19.20 8.73 12.66
N GLY A 262 -19.44 9.50 11.59
CA GLY A 262 -20.79 9.82 11.14
C GLY A 262 -21.52 8.64 10.49
N MET A 263 -20.80 7.59 10.08
CA MET A 263 -21.37 6.40 9.43
C MET A 263 -21.46 5.18 10.34
N LYS A 264 -20.53 5.00 11.30
CA LYS A 264 -20.36 3.74 12.03
C LYS A 264 -21.62 3.25 12.74
N ASP A 265 -22.33 4.16 13.41
CA ASP A 265 -23.50 3.80 14.21
C ASP A 265 -24.68 3.41 13.31
N ARG A 266 -24.84 4.13 12.19
CA ARG A 266 -25.90 3.84 11.22
C ARG A 266 -25.62 2.55 10.46
N LEU A 267 -24.37 2.23 10.14
CA LEU A 267 -24.02 0.96 9.48
C LEU A 267 -24.33 -0.29 10.33
N ASN A 268 -24.46 -0.15 11.66
CA ASN A 268 -24.90 -1.24 12.52
C ASN A 268 -26.36 -1.63 12.25
N THR A 269 -27.20 -0.69 11.86
CA THR A 269 -28.64 -0.88 11.63
C THR A 269 -29.04 -0.79 10.16
N HIS A 270 -28.17 -0.26 9.30
CA HIS A 270 -28.43 -0.03 7.88
C HIS A 270 -27.29 -0.55 7.00
N TYR A 271 -27.64 -0.90 5.77
CA TYR A 271 -26.71 -0.92 4.64
C TYR A 271 -26.62 0.48 4.01
N LEU A 272 -25.50 0.77 3.35
CA LEU A 272 -25.39 1.93 2.48
C LEU A 272 -25.08 1.50 1.05
N VAL A 273 -25.98 1.79 0.11
CA VAL A 273 -25.68 1.74 -1.33
C VAL A 273 -25.08 3.09 -1.71
N ALA A 274 -23.82 3.14 -2.13
CA ALA A 274 -23.09 4.37 -2.42
C ALA A 274 -22.63 4.43 -3.87
N LEU A 275 -22.72 5.61 -4.49
CA LEU A 275 -22.15 5.88 -5.81
C LEU A 275 -20.68 6.27 -5.68
N VAL A 276 -19.80 5.44 -6.23
CA VAL A 276 -18.34 5.63 -6.24
C VAL A 276 -17.81 5.72 -7.67
N VAL A 277 -16.51 6.02 -7.80
CA VAL A 277 -15.78 5.96 -9.06
C VAL A 277 -14.81 4.79 -9.02
N ILE A 278 -14.83 3.97 -10.07
CA ILE A 278 -13.91 2.84 -10.26
C ILE A 278 -13.10 2.97 -11.55
N ASP A 279 -11.93 2.33 -11.59
CA ASP A 279 -11.19 2.08 -12.82
C ASP A 279 -11.75 0.89 -13.61
N LYS A 280 -11.16 0.60 -14.78
CA LYS A 280 -11.51 -0.54 -15.64
C LYS A 280 -11.32 -1.93 -15.01
N THR A 281 -10.70 -2.02 -13.84
CA THR A 281 -10.48 -3.28 -13.10
C THR A 281 -11.49 -3.47 -11.97
N GLY A 282 -12.40 -2.51 -11.77
CA GLY A 282 -13.34 -2.49 -10.66
C GLY A 282 -12.77 -1.87 -9.39
N THR A 283 -11.63 -1.21 -9.44
CA THR A 283 -10.95 -0.67 -8.25
C THR A 283 -11.41 0.74 -7.96
N LEU A 284 -11.75 1.05 -6.69
CA LEU A 284 -12.08 2.41 -6.27
C LEU A 284 -10.91 3.35 -6.55
N ILE A 285 -11.21 4.47 -7.21
CA ILE A 285 -10.24 5.54 -7.50
C ILE A 285 -10.81 6.89 -7.06
N PRO A 286 -9.96 7.88 -6.77
CA PRO A 286 -10.42 9.22 -6.44
C PRO A 286 -11.35 9.78 -7.52
N ARG A 287 -12.40 10.49 -7.09
CA ARG A 287 -13.46 11.02 -7.98
C ARG A 287 -12.98 11.99 -9.06
N ASP A 288 -11.78 12.55 -8.91
CA ASP A 288 -11.12 13.46 -9.86
C ASP A 288 -10.33 12.73 -10.96
N LYS A 289 -10.22 11.41 -10.88
CA LYS A 289 -9.58 10.57 -11.90
C LYS A 289 -10.56 10.12 -12.97
N ASP A 290 -10.03 9.81 -14.15
CA ASP A 290 -10.80 9.23 -15.25
C ASP A 290 -11.25 7.80 -14.88
N GLY A 291 -12.56 7.60 -14.82
CA GLY A 291 -13.17 6.42 -14.22
C GLY A 291 -14.66 6.30 -14.54
N VAL A 292 -15.24 5.16 -14.17
CA VAL A 292 -16.65 4.83 -14.39
C VAL A 292 -17.43 4.96 -13.08
N GLN A 293 -18.63 5.51 -13.16
CA GLN A 293 -19.54 5.58 -12.02
C GLN A 293 -20.05 4.18 -11.68
N HIS A 294 -20.07 3.82 -10.40
CA HIS A 294 -20.39 2.46 -9.99
C HIS A 294 -21.09 2.44 -8.64
N TRP A 295 -22.12 1.60 -8.51
CA TRP A 295 -22.77 1.33 -7.23
C TRP A 295 -21.97 0.29 -6.45
N VAL A 296 -21.74 0.56 -5.17
CA VAL A 296 -21.23 -0.41 -4.21
C VAL A 296 -22.14 -0.46 -2.99
N LEU A 297 -22.15 -1.58 -2.29
CA LEU A 297 -22.90 -1.74 -1.05
C LEU A 297 -21.93 -1.81 0.13
N VAL A 298 -21.86 -0.74 0.92
CA VAL A 298 -21.09 -0.70 2.16
C VAL A 298 -21.84 -1.47 3.23
N GLU A 299 -21.20 -2.52 3.76
CA GLU A 299 -21.78 -3.34 4.82
C GLU A 299 -21.36 -2.82 6.19
N LYS A 300 -20.07 -2.56 6.39
CA LYS A 300 -19.60 -2.10 7.70
C LYS A 300 -18.32 -1.30 7.59
N VAL A 301 -18.09 -0.52 8.62
CA VAL A 301 -16.82 0.15 8.87
C VAL A 301 -16.25 -0.45 10.15
N THR A 302 -14.96 -0.81 10.16
CA THR A 302 -14.33 -1.38 11.35
C THR A 302 -14.17 -0.34 12.45
N ARG A 303 -13.95 -0.81 13.68
CA ARG A 303 -14.06 -0.07 14.96
C ARG A 303 -13.32 1.27 15.04
N ASN A 304 -12.26 1.48 14.26
CA ASN A 304 -11.45 2.71 14.28
C ASN A 304 -11.63 3.59 13.02
N GLY A 305 -12.59 3.23 12.15
CA GLY A 305 -12.89 4.01 10.95
C GLY A 305 -11.92 3.81 9.80
N ASN A 306 -11.00 2.86 9.89
CA ASN A 306 -9.90 2.76 8.93
C ASN A 306 -10.17 1.74 7.83
N ARG A 307 -11.11 0.80 8.02
CA ARG A 307 -11.48 -0.19 7.01
C ARG A 307 -12.97 -0.16 6.75
N VAL A 308 -13.32 -0.12 5.48
CA VAL A 308 -14.67 -0.21 4.93
C VAL A 308 -14.77 -1.56 4.24
N GLU A 309 -15.65 -2.43 4.72
CA GLU A 309 -16.01 -3.66 4.00
C GLU A 309 -17.24 -3.37 3.15
N LEU A 310 -17.11 -3.59 1.85
CA LEU A 310 -18.16 -3.33 0.86
C LEU A 310 -18.29 -4.47 -0.13
N TYR A 311 -19.50 -4.71 -0.63
CA TYR A 311 -19.75 -5.55 -1.79
C TYR A 311 -19.57 -4.71 -3.06
N ASN A 312 -18.69 -5.19 -3.94
CA ASN A 312 -18.42 -4.59 -5.23
C ASN A 312 -19.01 -5.49 -6.35
N PRO A 313 -20.06 -5.02 -7.04
CA PRO A 313 -20.68 -5.73 -8.15
C PRO A 313 -19.74 -6.03 -9.32
N PHE A 314 -18.76 -5.15 -9.63
CA PHE A 314 -17.88 -5.34 -10.79
C PHE A 314 -17.16 -6.71 -10.78
N PRO A 315 -16.47 -7.10 -9.69
CA PRO A 315 -15.97 -8.45 -9.50
C PRO A 315 -16.96 -9.40 -8.81
N ASN A 316 -18.19 -8.97 -8.52
CA ASN A 316 -19.22 -9.71 -7.80
C ASN A 316 -18.71 -10.37 -6.50
N ARG A 317 -18.09 -9.57 -5.63
CA ARG A 317 -17.52 -10.05 -4.35
C ARG A 317 -17.41 -8.95 -3.30
N LEU A 318 -17.31 -9.36 -2.05
CA LEU A 318 -16.90 -8.48 -0.95
C LEU A 318 -15.42 -8.08 -1.09
N GLN A 319 -15.13 -6.84 -0.68
CA GLN A 319 -13.81 -6.20 -0.73
C GLN A 319 -13.62 -5.25 0.44
N GLU A 320 -12.39 -4.79 0.64
CA GLU A 320 -12.02 -3.92 1.75
C GLU A 320 -11.19 -2.76 1.25
N TYR A 321 -11.56 -1.57 1.69
CA TYR A 321 -10.91 -0.33 1.36
C TYR A 321 -10.61 0.45 2.64
N SER A 322 -9.59 1.30 2.61
CA SER A 322 -9.47 2.32 3.63
C SER A 322 -10.67 3.26 3.55
N PHE A 323 -11.03 3.90 4.68
CA PHE A 323 -12.10 4.90 4.63
C PHE A 323 -11.74 6.09 3.73
N ASN A 324 -10.47 6.45 3.66
CA ASN A 324 -9.99 7.51 2.77
C ASN A 324 -10.16 7.14 1.28
N GLU A 325 -9.84 5.91 0.89
CA GLU A 325 -10.10 5.42 -0.47
C GLU A 325 -11.60 5.44 -0.79
N PHE A 326 -12.43 4.93 0.13
CA PHE A 326 -13.88 4.95 -0.02
C PHE A 326 -14.41 6.39 -0.17
N ALA A 327 -14.07 7.27 0.77
CA ALA A 327 -14.56 8.63 0.80
C ALA A 327 -14.05 9.48 -0.37
N SER A 328 -12.81 9.28 -0.81
CA SER A 328 -12.26 9.98 -1.99
C SER A 328 -12.89 9.52 -3.30
N SER A 329 -13.36 8.27 -3.37
CA SER A 329 -14.09 7.73 -4.52
C SER A 329 -15.57 8.16 -4.59
N CYS A 330 -16.16 8.54 -3.45
CA CYS A 330 -17.54 9.03 -3.39
C CYS A 330 -17.70 10.36 -4.16
N ARG A 331 -18.82 10.51 -4.86
CA ARG A 331 -19.19 11.79 -5.51
C ARG A 331 -19.48 12.87 -4.47
N VAL A 332 -19.28 14.15 -4.85
CA VAL A 332 -19.61 15.32 -3.99
C VAL A 332 -21.10 15.36 -3.64
N SER A 333 -21.96 14.89 -4.54
CA SER A 333 -23.41 14.78 -4.31
C SER A 333 -23.78 13.75 -3.25
N LEU A 334 -22.86 12.83 -2.90
CA LEU A 334 -23.12 11.69 -2.02
C LEU A 334 -24.40 10.97 -2.44
N SER A 335 -24.50 10.63 -3.71
CA SER A 335 -25.65 9.89 -4.24
C SER A 335 -25.66 8.45 -3.71
N GLY A 336 -26.79 8.00 -3.20
CA GLY A 336 -26.91 6.68 -2.59
C GLY A 336 -28.14 6.55 -1.69
N LEU A 337 -28.29 5.37 -1.09
CA LEU A 337 -29.42 5.01 -0.24
C LEU A 337 -28.96 4.33 1.05
N TRP A 338 -29.52 4.74 2.18
CA TRP A 338 -29.49 3.97 3.41
C TRP A 338 -30.68 3.03 3.46
N VAL A 339 -30.41 1.74 3.62
CA VAL A 339 -31.43 0.68 3.63
C VAL A 339 -31.36 -0.04 4.96
N LYS A 340 -32.43 0.01 5.76
CA LYS A 340 -32.45 -0.61 7.08
C LYS A 340 -32.29 -2.13 6.98
N ARG A 341 -31.46 -2.71 7.84
CA ARG A 341 -31.24 -4.16 7.93
C ARG A 341 -32.44 -4.82 8.60
N LYS A 342 -32.81 -6.02 8.15
CA LYS A 342 -33.76 -6.87 8.91
C LYS A 342 -33.17 -7.38 10.21
N ARG A 343 -31.86 -7.63 10.22
CA ARG A 343 -31.11 -8.00 11.42
C ARG A 343 -29.97 -7.02 11.59
N PRO A 344 -30.01 -6.15 12.62
CA PRO A 344 -28.86 -5.33 12.97
C PRO A 344 -27.62 -6.19 13.14
N LEU A 345 -26.46 -5.64 12.81
CA LEU A 345 -25.19 -6.28 13.14
C LEU A 345 -25.16 -6.48 14.66
N ARG A 346 -24.83 -7.71 15.12
CA ARG A 346 -24.78 -8.01 16.56
C ARG A 346 -23.86 -7.00 17.26
N SER A 347 -24.44 -6.19 18.14
CA SER A 347 -23.70 -5.37 19.10
C SER A 347 -23.07 -6.30 20.16
N GLY A 348 -21.88 -6.82 19.85
CA GLY A 348 -21.16 -7.79 20.67
C GLY A 348 -20.67 -8.94 19.80
N ALA A 349 -19.45 -8.87 19.25
CA ALA A 349 -18.22 -8.97 20.03
C ALA A 349 -17.20 -7.83 19.82
N ASP A 350 -17.51 -6.82 19.00
CA ASP A 350 -16.57 -5.73 18.64
C ASP A 350 -17.14 -4.31 18.84
N GLY A 351 -18.31 -4.16 19.45
CA GLY A 351 -19.24 -3.06 19.17
C GLY A 351 -19.70 -2.16 20.33
N ALA A 352 -18.96 -2.04 21.43
CA ALA A 352 -19.11 -0.89 22.33
C ALA A 352 -17.86 -0.01 22.20
N ALA A 353 -18.06 1.30 22.03
CA ALA A 353 -17.02 2.31 22.18
C ALA A 353 -16.56 2.36 23.64
N GLN A 354 -15.98 1.28 24.15
CA GLN A 354 -15.07 1.36 25.28
C GLN A 354 -13.90 2.20 24.76
N GLU A 355 -13.70 3.38 25.35
CA GLU A 355 -12.46 4.14 25.19
C GLU A 355 -11.31 3.15 25.33
N ARG A 356 -10.52 2.98 24.27
CA ARG A 356 -9.39 2.07 24.37
C ARG A 356 -8.48 2.63 25.46
N PRO A 357 -8.10 1.84 26.47
CA PRO A 357 -7.08 2.29 27.39
C PRO A 357 -5.83 2.61 26.58
N PHE A 358 -5.16 3.69 26.96
CA PHE A 358 -3.88 4.04 26.37
C PHE A 358 -2.88 2.90 26.56
N GLU A 359 -2.11 2.59 25.51
CA GLU A 359 -1.19 1.46 25.54
C GLU A 359 0.05 1.74 26.40
N VAL A 360 0.53 2.99 26.41
CA VAL A 360 1.62 3.45 27.29
C VAL A 360 1.04 4.32 28.39
N THR A 361 1.33 3.98 29.64
CA THR A 361 0.86 4.75 30.80
C THR A 361 1.71 6.00 31.01
N LEU A 362 1.04 7.11 31.32
CA LEU A 362 1.67 8.37 31.71
C LEU A 362 1.75 8.46 33.24
N ASP A 363 2.93 8.74 33.78
CA ASP A 363 3.11 8.99 35.23
C ASP A 363 2.57 10.35 35.68
N VAL A 364 2.34 11.24 34.72
CA VAL A 364 1.84 12.61 34.95
C VAL A 364 0.59 12.80 34.09
N PRO A 365 -0.51 13.33 34.65
CA PRO A 365 -1.70 13.63 33.87
C PRO A 365 -1.35 14.57 32.71
N LYS A 366 -1.70 14.17 31.50
CA LYS A 366 -1.54 15.04 30.33
C LYS A 366 -2.44 16.28 30.49
N PRO A 367 -1.90 17.50 30.37
CA PRO A 367 -2.73 18.70 30.35
C PRO A 367 -3.83 18.62 29.27
N PRO A 368 -5.07 19.02 29.57
CA PRO A 368 -6.22 18.79 28.68
C PRO A 368 -6.11 19.48 27.32
N HIS A 369 -5.28 20.53 27.21
CA HIS A 369 -5.08 21.29 25.97
C HIS A 369 -3.98 20.68 25.06
N TYR A 370 -3.29 19.62 25.48
CA TYR A 370 -2.32 18.95 24.64
C TYR A 370 -3.02 18.11 23.57
N GLN A 371 -2.73 18.42 22.30
CA GLN A 371 -3.37 17.75 21.17
C GLN A 371 -2.92 16.28 21.04
N ALA A 372 -1.62 16.00 21.14
CA ALA A 372 -1.08 14.64 21.07
C ALA A 372 -0.94 14.00 22.46
N GLN A 373 -1.16 12.69 22.57
CA GLN A 373 -1.04 11.91 23.83
C GLN A 373 0.41 11.74 24.29
N GLN A 374 1.36 11.73 23.36
CA GLN A 374 2.80 11.71 23.67
C GLN A 374 3.35 13.01 24.28
N TYR A 375 2.56 14.08 24.35
CA TYR A 375 3.03 15.34 24.92
C TYR A 375 2.92 15.27 26.45
N ILE A 376 4.05 15.49 27.13
CA ILE A 376 4.13 15.45 28.59
C ILE A 376 4.87 16.67 29.13
N ASP A 377 4.64 17.01 30.39
CA ASP A 377 5.45 17.99 31.11
C ASP A 377 6.57 17.28 31.86
N ARG A 378 7.81 17.69 31.56
CA ARG A 378 9.01 17.16 32.21
C ARG A 378 10.13 18.18 32.11
N GLU A 379 11.05 18.22 33.06
CA GLU A 379 12.18 19.18 33.04
C GLU A 379 11.70 20.64 32.93
N GLY A 380 10.61 20.98 33.63
CA GLY A 380 10.07 22.34 33.68
C GLY A 380 9.31 22.81 32.43
N GLY A 381 8.99 21.94 31.46
CA GLY A 381 8.18 22.35 30.31
C GLY A 381 7.66 21.22 29.43
N LYS A 382 6.85 21.60 28.43
CA LYS A 382 6.24 20.68 27.46
C LYS A 382 7.28 20.00 26.59
N LYS A 383 7.22 18.67 26.51
CA LYS A 383 8.01 17.84 25.59
C LYS A 383 7.13 17.29 24.49
N THR A 384 7.58 17.46 23.24
CA THR A 384 6.78 17.15 22.03
C THR A 384 7.45 16.16 21.10
N GLN A 385 8.74 15.88 21.29
CA GLN A 385 9.53 15.03 20.39
C GLN A 385 9.79 13.62 20.93
N LEU A 386 8.82 13.04 21.67
CA LEU A 386 8.99 11.79 22.41
C LEU A 386 8.46 10.53 21.70
N CYS A 387 8.14 10.60 20.40
CA CYS A 387 7.54 9.47 19.68
C CYS A 387 8.42 8.20 19.70
N GLY A 388 9.74 8.36 19.74
CA GLY A 388 10.69 7.27 19.83
C GLY A 388 10.65 6.59 21.20
N GLU A 389 10.65 7.38 22.26
CA GLU A 389 10.63 6.94 23.66
C GLU A 389 9.31 6.24 23.98
N PHE A 390 8.17 6.76 23.50
CA PHE A 390 6.88 6.06 23.60
C PHE A 390 6.87 4.74 22.81
N SER A 391 7.46 4.71 21.61
CA SER A 391 7.59 3.47 20.84
C SER A 391 8.43 2.42 21.58
N VAL A 392 9.53 2.84 22.21
CA VAL A 392 10.36 1.96 23.06
C VAL A 392 9.58 1.51 24.29
N ALA A 393 8.86 2.41 24.97
CA ALA A 393 8.04 2.07 26.13
C ALA A 393 7.00 0.99 25.80
N TYR A 394 6.32 1.13 24.65
CA TYR A 394 5.39 0.13 24.14
C TYR A 394 6.05 -1.24 23.93
N VAL A 395 7.18 -1.27 23.21
CA VAL A 395 7.94 -2.52 22.94
C VAL A 395 8.37 -3.18 24.25
N LEU A 396 8.93 -2.43 25.19
CA LEU A 396 9.37 -2.92 26.50
C LEU A 396 8.21 -3.50 27.31
N GLY A 397 7.05 -2.81 27.34
CA GLY A 397 5.85 -3.30 28.02
C GLY A 397 5.39 -4.66 27.47
N LYS A 398 5.26 -4.79 26.14
CA LYS A 398 4.86 -6.06 25.51
C LYS A 398 5.92 -7.16 25.68
N SER A 399 7.20 -6.83 25.59
CA SER A 399 8.29 -7.79 25.79
C SER A 399 8.35 -8.29 27.25
N LEU A 400 8.08 -7.42 28.24
CA LEU A 400 7.99 -7.80 29.65
C LEU A 400 6.85 -8.79 29.89
N ASP A 401 5.66 -8.56 29.30
CA ASP A 401 4.53 -9.48 29.45
C ASP A 401 4.83 -10.87 28.87
N SER A 402 5.49 -10.91 27.71
CA SER A 402 5.92 -12.18 27.11
C SER A 402 6.96 -12.90 27.96
N THR A 403 7.92 -12.16 28.54
CA THR A 403 9.00 -12.69 29.37
C THR A 403 8.47 -13.21 30.71
N SER A 404 7.58 -12.44 31.35
CA SER A 404 6.90 -12.82 32.59
C SER A 404 6.07 -14.11 32.41
N SER A 405 5.39 -14.24 31.27
CA SER A 405 4.61 -15.45 30.94
C SER A 405 5.50 -16.69 30.78
N ARG A 406 6.74 -16.52 30.27
CA ARG A 406 7.74 -17.60 30.17
C ARG A 406 8.29 -17.98 31.55
N TRP A 407 8.60 -17.00 32.40
CA TRP A 407 9.13 -17.23 33.74
C TRP A 407 8.17 -17.98 34.67
N ARG A 408 6.85 -17.79 34.49
CA ARG A 408 5.86 -18.62 35.19
C ARG A 408 5.92 -20.11 34.81
N LYS A 409 6.48 -20.44 33.64
CA LYS A 409 6.61 -21.82 33.16
C LYS A 409 8.00 -22.42 33.47
N ASN A 410 9.04 -21.60 33.41
CA ASN A 410 10.43 -21.98 33.70
C ASN A 410 10.99 -20.95 34.69
N GLN A 411 11.16 -21.33 35.96
CA GLN A 411 11.68 -20.43 36.99
C GLN A 411 13.08 -19.90 36.58
N PRO A 412 13.25 -18.59 36.34
CA PRO A 412 14.55 -18.02 36.04
C PRO A 412 15.39 -17.86 37.32
N GLU A 413 16.69 -17.58 37.18
CA GLU A 413 17.55 -17.26 38.31
C GLU A 413 17.12 -15.96 39.01
N LEU A 414 17.19 -15.94 40.34
CA LEU A 414 16.64 -14.90 41.23
C LEU A 414 17.17 -13.49 40.91
N MET A 415 18.42 -13.40 40.43
CA MET A 415 19.10 -12.12 40.15
C MET A 415 18.63 -11.46 38.84
N ASP A 416 18.26 -12.26 37.84
CA ASP A 416 17.65 -11.74 36.60
C ASP A 416 16.27 -11.14 36.89
N MET A 417 15.49 -11.81 37.74
CA MET A 417 14.19 -11.30 38.20
C MET A 417 14.33 -9.99 38.98
N LEU A 418 15.28 -9.90 39.92
CA LEU A 418 15.45 -8.70 40.74
C LEU A 418 15.88 -7.47 39.93
N THR A 419 16.79 -7.65 38.97
CA THR A 419 17.31 -6.57 38.11
C THR A 419 16.21 -6.03 37.18
N ILE A 420 15.40 -6.93 36.63
CA ILE A 420 14.28 -6.58 35.75
C ILE A 420 13.13 -5.94 36.54
N LEU A 421 12.78 -6.46 37.72
CA LEU A 421 11.72 -5.88 38.56
C LEU A 421 12.06 -4.47 39.05
N LYS A 422 13.35 -4.18 39.32
CA LYS A 422 13.84 -2.83 39.64
C LYS A 422 13.85 -1.91 38.42
N ALA A 423 14.34 -2.36 37.27
CA ALA A 423 14.38 -1.58 36.04
C ALA A 423 12.97 -1.24 35.50
N TYR A 424 11.98 -2.09 35.75
CA TYR A 424 10.60 -1.92 35.27
C TYR A 424 9.63 -1.37 36.33
N GLY A 425 10.12 -0.87 37.47
CA GLY A 425 9.31 -0.22 38.51
C GLY A 425 8.17 -1.08 39.08
N SER A 426 8.29 -2.40 39.01
CA SER A 426 7.17 -3.35 39.14
C SER A 426 6.87 -3.84 40.56
N LEU A 427 7.43 -3.23 41.60
CA LEU A 427 7.08 -3.52 43.00
C LEU A 427 6.67 -2.23 43.72
N SER A 428 5.43 -2.17 44.19
CA SER A 428 5.10 -1.35 45.37
C SER A 428 5.96 -1.83 46.54
N GLY A 429 6.26 -0.95 47.50
CA GLY A 429 7.04 -1.31 48.70
C GLY A 429 6.45 -2.49 49.51
N ASP A 430 5.22 -2.91 49.22
CA ASP A 430 4.52 -4.05 49.83
C ASP A 430 4.37 -5.30 48.93
N GLY A 431 4.80 -5.24 47.66
CA GLY A 431 4.78 -6.39 46.74
C GLY A 431 3.42 -6.88 46.25
N THR A 432 2.33 -6.12 46.48
CA THR A 432 0.95 -6.61 46.22
C THR A 432 0.35 -6.18 44.88
N GLN A 433 0.88 -5.15 44.20
CA GLN A 433 0.34 -4.67 42.92
C GLN A 433 1.43 -4.43 41.86
N ARG A 434 1.17 -4.91 40.63
CA ARG A 434 2.00 -4.62 39.44
C ARG A 434 1.68 -3.21 38.96
N LYS A 435 2.60 -2.26 39.11
CA LYS A 435 2.47 -0.96 38.43
C LYS A 435 2.60 -1.16 36.91
N PRO A 436 1.76 -0.50 36.10
CA PRO A 436 1.95 -0.48 34.65
C PRO A 436 3.31 0.15 34.32
N PHE A 437 3.99 -0.38 33.31
CA PHE A 437 5.24 0.21 32.82
C PHE A 437 4.94 1.56 32.16
N THR A 438 5.69 2.59 32.54
CA THR A 438 5.37 3.98 32.21
C THR A 438 6.47 4.66 31.41
N ILE A 439 6.10 5.72 30.69
CA ILE A 439 7.07 6.51 29.93
C ILE A 439 8.13 7.16 30.84
N GLY A 440 7.78 7.54 32.06
CA GLY A 440 8.71 8.16 32.99
C GLY A 440 9.81 7.21 33.41
N ALA A 441 9.48 5.94 33.70
CA ALA A 441 10.48 4.92 34.01
C ALA A 441 11.52 4.75 32.89
N VAL A 442 11.07 4.74 31.63
CA VAL A 442 11.95 4.71 30.45
C VAL A 442 12.91 5.89 30.45
N LEU A 443 12.38 7.10 30.64
CA LEU A 443 13.14 8.33 30.64
C LEU A 443 14.13 8.43 31.80
N ASP A 444 13.75 8.02 33.01
CA ASP A 444 14.62 8.03 34.19
C ASP A 444 15.79 7.06 34.02
N CYS A 445 15.53 5.84 33.55
CA CYS A 445 16.59 4.87 33.26
C CYS A 445 17.55 5.37 32.17
N TRP A 446 17.02 6.02 31.11
CA TRP A 446 17.86 6.57 30.05
C TRP A 446 18.70 7.76 30.53
N ARG A 447 18.16 8.60 31.42
CA ARG A 447 18.91 9.68 32.07
C ARG A 447 20.11 9.15 32.87
N GLU A 448 19.94 8.04 33.58
CA GLU A 448 21.01 7.42 34.38
C GLU A 448 22.06 6.75 33.49
N THR A 449 21.63 6.03 32.45
CA THR A 449 22.53 5.21 31.61
C THR A 449 23.20 5.98 30.47
N GLN A 450 22.56 7.02 29.94
CA GLN A 450 23.03 7.85 28.82
C GLN A 450 22.70 9.34 29.04
N PRO A 451 23.26 9.98 30.09
CA PRO A 451 22.88 11.34 30.51
C PRO A 451 23.06 12.41 29.43
N GLN A 452 24.07 12.27 28.57
CA GLN A 452 24.35 13.24 27.50
C GLN A 452 23.33 13.16 26.36
N LEU A 453 22.93 11.95 25.97
CA LEU A 453 21.85 11.77 25.00
C LEU A 453 20.51 12.21 25.58
N TYR A 454 20.22 11.83 26.84
CA TYR A 454 19.00 12.27 27.52
C TYR A 454 18.90 13.81 27.54
N LYS A 455 19.98 14.50 27.93
CA LYS A 455 20.00 15.97 27.94
C LYS A 455 19.69 16.52 26.54
N HIS A 456 20.33 15.99 25.51
CA HIS A 456 20.17 16.50 24.15
C HIS A 456 18.78 16.23 23.54
N HIS A 457 18.15 15.10 23.84
CA HIS A 457 16.88 14.73 23.22
C HIS A 457 15.67 15.12 24.08
N VAL A 458 15.75 14.90 25.39
CA VAL A 458 14.62 15.13 26.31
C VAL A 458 14.65 16.54 26.88
N VAL A 459 15.80 17.00 27.41
CA VAL A 459 15.88 18.35 28.00
C VAL A 459 15.76 19.41 26.89
N GLU A 460 16.52 19.28 25.80
CA GLU A 460 16.45 20.22 24.66
C GLU A 460 15.26 19.95 23.70
N ASN A 461 14.42 18.93 23.96
CA ASN A 461 13.23 18.58 23.16
C ASN A 461 13.53 18.37 21.66
N ARG A 462 14.45 17.45 21.36
CA ARG A 462 14.89 17.09 19.99
C ARG A 462 14.46 15.67 19.63
N PRO A 463 14.17 15.39 18.35
CA PRO A 463 13.78 14.05 17.91
C PRO A 463 14.91 13.02 18.07
N THR A 464 14.55 11.76 18.27
CA THR A 464 15.47 10.62 18.35
C THR A 464 15.60 9.90 17.00
N GLY A 465 16.80 9.42 16.68
CA GLY A 465 17.04 8.50 15.58
C GLY A 465 17.17 7.04 16.04
N THR A 466 17.35 6.13 15.09
CA THR A 466 17.52 4.68 15.35
C THR A 466 18.65 4.39 16.36
N ARG A 467 19.74 5.17 16.35
CA ARG A 467 20.85 5.02 17.31
C ARG A 467 20.41 5.26 18.75
N GLU A 468 19.63 6.32 18.96
CA GLU A 468 19.10 6.68 20.28
C GLU A 468 18.09 5.63 20.75
N LEU A 469 17.19 5.15 19.88
CA LEU A 469 16.26 4.06 20.21
C LEU A 469 16.99 2.79 20.68
N ILE A 470 18.06 2.40 19.99
CA ILE A 470 18.92 1.28 20.39
C ILE A 470 19.54 1.53 21.77
N SER A 471 20.00 2.74 22.06
CA SER A 471 20.61 3.08 23.35
C SER A 471 19.63 2.93 24.53
N ILE A 472 18.36 3.31 24.32
CA ILE A 472 17.30 3.14 25.31
C ILE A 472 17.03 1.65 25.51
N LEU A 473 16.80 0.88 24.42
CA LEU A 473 16.52 -0.55 24.51
C LEU A 473 17.67 -1.35 25.17
N ARG A 474 18.94 -0.96 24.92
CA ARG A 474 20.11 -1.56 25.57
C ARG A 474 20.13 -1.37 27.09
N ALA A 475 19.56 -0.27 27.60
CA ALA A 475 19.44 -0.04 29.04
C ALA A 475 18.55 -1.10 29.71
N TYR A 476 17.65 -1.69 28.93
CA TYR A 476 16.70 -2.72 29.33
C TYR A 476 17.11 -4.13 28.91
N GLY A 477 18.37 -4.34 28.53
CA GLY A 477 18.95 -5.67 28.32
C GLY A 477 18.94 -6.18 26.88
N TYR A 478 18.56 -5.37 25.89
CA TYR A 478 18.68 -5.72 24.46
C TYR A 478 20.14 -5.59 23.99
N ASN A 479 21.03 -6.48 24.44
CA ASN A 479 22.47 -6.41 24.15
C ASN A 479 23.00 -7.62 23.38
N ASN A 480 22.14 -8.52 22.91
CA ASN A 480 22.54 -9.63 22.04
C ASN A 480 22.62 -9.16 20.58
N PRO A 481 23.53 -9.74 19.76
CA PRO A 481 23.69 -9.33 18.36
C PRO A 481 22.41 -9.42 17.51
N GLU A 482 21.53 -10.36 17.83
CA GLU A 482 20.28 -10.61 17.12
C GLU A 482 19.07 -9.84 17.67
N ASP A 483 19.26 -9.04 18.72
CA ASP A 483 18.17 -8.24 19.30
C ASP A 483 17.71 -7.11 18.37
N PHE A 484 18.59 -6.68 17.46
CA PHE A 484 18.36 -5.62 16.50
C PHE A 484 18.72 -6.02 15.09
N VAL A 485 17.84 -5.73 14.14
CA VAL A 485 18.14 -5.82 12.71
C VAL A 485 17.68 -4.54 12.03
N GLY A 486 18.56 -3.90 11.25
CA GLY A 486 18.16 -2.73 10.46
C GLY A 486 17.04 -3.08 9.47
N PHE A 487 16.14 -2.13 9.17
CA PHE A 487 14.94 -2.39 8.38
C PHE A 487 15.20 -3.20 7.09
N GLN A 488 16.13 -2.71 6.26
CA GLN A 488 16.47 -3.34 4.98
C GLN A 488 17.14 -4.71 5.16
N ALA A 489 18.01 -4.85 6.17
CA ALA A 489 18.70 -6.10 6.46
C ALA A 489 17.71 -7.21 6.84
N GLY A 490 16.65 -6.87 7.59
CA GLY A 490 15.60 -7.82 7.97
C GLY A 490 14.73 -8.30 6.79
N LEU A 491 14.75 -7.58 5.67
CA LEU A 491 13.99 -7.90 4.46
C LEU A 491 14.89 -8.26 3.26
N MET A 492 16.20 -8.39 3.48
CA MET A 492 17.16 -8.76 2.44
C MET A 492 17.07 -10.26 2.17
N ASP A 493 16.88 -10.60 0.91
CA ASP A 493 17.01 -11.99 0.46
C ASP A 493 18.48 -12.40 0.40
N THR A 494 18.81 -13.55 0.98
CA THR A 494 20.20 -14.01 1.11
C THR A 494 20.81 -14.44 -0.22
N ALA A 495 20.00 -14.99 -1.14
CA ALA A 495 20.45 -15.49 -2.43
C ALA A 495 20.70 -14.36 -3.44
N THR A 496 19.74 -13.43 -3.54
CA THR A 496 19.80 -12.35 -4.54
C THR A 496 20.36 -11.04 -4.02
N ARG A 497 20.55 -10.92 -2.69
CA ARG A 497 20.97 -9.67 -2.01
C ARG A 497 20.04 -8.48 -2.30
N LYS A 498 18.81 -8.75 -2.73
CA LYS A 498 17.78 -7.75 -2.99
C LYS A 498 16.92 -7.53 -1.75
N VAL A 499 16.56 -6.28 -1.50
CA VAL A 499 15.55 -5.92 -0.50
C VAL A 499 14.21 -5.86 -1.22
N LEU A 500 13.31 -6.78 -0.88
CA LEU A 500 11.99 -6.89 -1.51
C LEU A 500 10.91 -6.75 -0.43
N PRO A 501 10.61 -5.54 0.05
CA PRO A 501 9.62 -5.38 1.09
C PRO A 501 8.25 -5.78 0.57
N SER A 502 7.56 -6.64 1.31
CA SER A 502 6.22 -7.09 0.97
C SER A 502 5.43 -7.39 2.25
N PRO A 503 4.10 -7.32 2.20
CA PRO A 503 3.24 -7.66 3.33
C PRO A 503 3.55 -9.04 3.91
N GLY A 504 3.76 -10.06 3.07
CA GLY A 504 4.06 -11.42 3.52
C GLY A 504 5.41 -11.54 4.21
N ARG A 505 6.45 -10.86 3.72
CA ARG A 505 7.79 -10.85 4.36
C ARG A 505 7.80 -10.08 5.66
N MET A 506 7.17 -8.90 5.69
CA MET A 506 7.03 -8.13 6.92
C MET A 506 6.22 -8.91 7.95
N ALA A 507 5.12 -9.56 7.55
CA ALA A 507 4.37 -10.46 8.42
C ALA A 507 5.22 -11.61 8.97
N LYS A 508 6.11 -12.19 8.15
CA LYS A 508 7.04 -13.23 8.59
C LYS A 508 8.05 -12.71 9.62
N MET A 509 8.65 -11.55 9.38
CA MET A 509 9.62 -10.92 10.30
C MET A 509 8.94 -10.50 11.61
N LEU A 510 7.70 -10.02 11.53
CA LEU A 510 6.89 -9.64 12.69
C LEU A 510 6.55 -10.81 13.62
N LYS A 511 6.74 -12.07 13.20
CA LYS A 511 6.57 -13.23 14.10
C LYS A 511 7.62 -13.26 15.21
N THR A 512 8.82 -12.77 14.93
CA THR A 512 9.97 -12.81 15.87
C THR A 512 10.39 -11.43 16.33
N HIS A 513 10.06 -10.37 15.58
CA HIS A 513 10.44 -8.99 15.88
C HIS A 513 9.21 -8.07 15.92
N TYR A 514 9.30 -6.95 16.62
CA TYR A 514 8.54 -5.74 16.36
C TYR A 514 9.26 -4.92 15.29
N LEU A 515 8.56 -4.03 14.61
CA LEU A 515 9.19 -3.01 13.78
C LEU A 515 8.88 -1.63 14.35
N ILE A 516 9.90 -0.91 14.80
CA ILE A 516 9.79 0.53 15.02
C ILE A 516 10.05 1.19 13.66
N ALA A 517 9.00 1.73 13.03
CA ALA A 517 9.04 2.29 11.67
C ALA A 517 9.02 3.81 11.69
N GLY A 518 9.86 4.42 10.86
CA GLY A 518 9.80 5.85 10.57
C GLY A 518 8.71 6.13 9.55
N VAL A 519 7.76 6.99 9.90
CA VAL A 519 6.58 7.32 9.11
C VAL A 519 6.35 8.83 9.06
N GLY A 520 5.59 9.29 8.08
CA GLY A 520 5.00 10.64 8.06
C GLY A 520 3.60 10.64 8.65
N ILE A 521 3.31 11.59 9.55
CA ILE A 521 1.95 11.83 10.09
C ILE A 521 1.48 13.24 9.81
N ASP A 522 0.17 13.44 9.85
CA ASP A 522 -0.42 14.75 10.02
C ASP A 522 -0.21 15.24 11.46
N GLY A 523 0.41 16.40 11.63
CA GLY A 523 0.77 16.94 12.95
C GLY A 523 -0.42 17.33 13.84
N THR A 524 -1.63 17.43 13.28
CA THR A 524 -2.83 17.78 14.04
C THR A 524 -3.61 16.53 14.44
N THR A 525 -3.75 15.58 13.51
CA THR A 525 -4.60 14.39 13.71
C THR A 525 -3.83 13.14 14.12
N GLY A 526 -2.51 13.10 13.93
CA GLY A 526 -1.69 11.92 14.15
C GLY A 526 -1.78 10.84 13.07
N ARG A 527 -2.65 11.02 12.06
CA ARG A 527 -2.89 10.02 11.01
C ARG A 527 -1.72 9.91 10.04
N LEU A 528 -1.46 8.71 9.54
CA LEU A 528 -0.44 8.49 8.51
C LEU A 528 -0.70 9.34 7.27
N LYS A 529 0.36 9.95 6.74
CA LYS A 529 0.30 10.88 5.60
C LYS A 529 1.62 10.87 4.83
N SER A 530 1.54 11.07 3.52
CA SER A 530 2.69 11.36 2.65
C SER A 530 2.75 12.84 2.25
N GLY A 531 3.89 13.34 1.79
CA GLY A 531 4.14 14.75 1.44
C GLY A 531 4.50 15.62 2.65
N ARG A 532 3.85 16.80 2.80
CA ARG A 532 4.07 17.71 3.94
C ARG A 532 3.58 17.09 5.27
N ALA A 533 4.39 16.18 5.81
CA ALA A 533 4.12 15.37 6.99
C ALA A 533 5.18 15.60 8.06
N VAL A 534 4.79 15.39 9.32
CA VAL A 534 5.69 15.38 10.48
C VAL A 534 6.31 13.99 10.57
N ARG A 535 7.64 13.91 10.65
CA ARG A 535 8.33 12.64 10.88
C ARG A 535 7.99 12.09 12.25
N HIS A 536 7.71 10.80 12.32
CA HIS A 536 7.20 10.15 13.52
C HIS A 536 7.63 8.69 13.58
N TRP A 537 7.80 8.17 14.80
CA TRP A 537 8.01 6.75 15.05
C TRP A 537 6.70 6.07 15.39
N VAL A 538 6.46 4.89 14.83
CA VAL A 538 5.34 3.99 15.19
C VAL A 538 5.86 2.58 15.40
N VAL A 539 5.11 1.74 16.12
CA VAL A 539 5.47 0.33 16.30
C VAL A 539 4.50 -0.55 15.54
N VAL A 540 4.95 -1.19 14.47
CA VAL A 540 4.15 -2.19 13.75
C VAL A 540 4.14 -3.49 14.55
N GLU A 541 2.93 -3.95 14.89
CA GLU A 541 2.71 -5.16 15.65
C GLU A 541 2.28 -6.32 14.78
N ARG A 542 1.43 -6.08 13.78
CA ARG A 542 0.88 -7.15 12.96
C ARG A 542 0.69 -6.69 11.52
N MET A 543 0.84 -7.65 10.62
CA MET A 543 0.65 -7.48 9.19
C MET A 543 -0.23 -8.62 8.69
N LEU A 544 -1.37 -8.28 8.09
CA LEU A 544 -2.33 -9.22 7.54
C LEU A 544 -2.30 -9.13 6.01
N PRO A 545 -1.56 -9.99 5.30
CA PRO A 545 -1.41 -9.93 3.84
C PRO A 545 -2.67 -10.45 3.11
N ILE A 546 -3.77 -9.68 3.18
CA ILE A 546 -5.05 -10.00 2.55
C ILE A 546 -5.38 -9.00 1.43
N GLY A 547 -6.03 -9.47 0.36
CA GLY A 547 -6.47 -8.63 -0.76
C GLY A 547 -5.51 -8.58 -1.95
N ARG A 548 -5.92 -7.89 -3.03
CA ARG A 548 -5.13 -7.77 -4.29
C ARG A 548 -4.14 -6.60 -4.22
N HIS A 549 -2.96 -6.80 -4.81
CA HIS A 549 -2.00 -5.73 -5.14
C HIS A 549 -2.38 -5.13 -6.50
N TYR A 550 -2.44 -3.82 -6.62
CA TYR A 550 -2.62 -3.08 -7.87
C TYR A 550 -1.30 -2.45 -8.39
N GLN A 551 -1.30 -2.10 -9.67
CA GLN A 551 -0.14 -2.09 -10.58
C GLN A 551 0.67 -0.77 -10.66
N THR A 552 0.67 0.11 -9.65
CA THR A 552 1.43 1.38 -9.74
C THR A 552 2.45 1.58 -8.61
N ARG A 553 3.32 2.58 -8.81
CA ARG A 553 4.76 2.33 -8.99
C ARG A 553 5.57 1.94 -7.75
N HIS A 554 5.11 2.11 -6.51
CA HIS A 554 5.83 1.66 -5.32
C HIS A 554 4.84 1.12 -4.26
N PHE A 555 4.37 -0.12 -4.46
CA PHE A 555 3.25 -0.76 -3.74
C PHE A 555 1.90 -0.25 -4.23
N GLY A 556 1.00 -1.14 -4.64
CA GLY A 556 -0.33 -0.75 -5.08
C GLY A 556 -1.32 -1.83 -4.66
N GLY A 557 -2.59 -1.47 -4.48
CA GLY A 557 -3.56 -2.26 -3.73
C GLY A 557 -3.31 -2.21 -2.24
N ASN A 558 -4.35 -2.45 -1.44
CA ASN A 558 -4.21 -2.34 0.02
C ASN A 558 -3.15 -3.26 0.57
N GLY A 559 -2.76 -4.32 -0.17
CA GLY A 559 -1.65 -5.21 0.13
C GLY A 559 -1.82 -6.02 1.42
N GLY A 560 -2.86 -5.73 2.17
CA GLY A 560 -3.06 -6.21 3.51
C GLY A 560 -3.37 -5.06 4.47
N TRP A 561 -3.35 -5.39 5.75
CA TRP A 561 -3.59 -4.44 6.82
C TRP A 561 -2.41 -4.44 7.79
N VAL A 562 -2.03 -3.24 8.20
CA VAL A 562 -0.98 -2.97 9.18
C VAL A 562 -1.65 -2.56 10.46
N GLU A 563 -1.45 -3.32 11.52
CA GLU A 563 -1.79 -2.88 12.87
C GLU A 563 -0.52 -2.34 13.52
N LEU A 564 -0.60 -1.10 14.00
CA LEU A 564 0.51 -0.38 14.58
C LEU A 564 0.08 0.41 15.81
N TYR A 565 0.99 0.56 16.75
CA TYR A 565 0.88 1.49 17.85
C TYR A 565 1.36 2.87 17.40
N ASN A 566 0.54 3.89 17.62
CA ASN A 566 0.83 5.27 17.27
C ASN A 566 1.04 6.10 18.54
N PRO A 567 2.26 6.55 18.85
CA PRO A 567 2.53 7.42 20.00
C PRO A 567 1.71 8.70 20.04
N PHE A 568 1.35 9.27 18.88
CA PHE A 568 0.56 10.50 18.83
C PHE A 568 -0.81 10.33 19.50
N THR A 569 -1.50 9.22 19.23
CA THR A 569 -2.83 8.91 19.79
C THR A 569 -2.76 7.96 20.98
N ASN A 570 -1.59 7.36 21.22
CA ASN A 570 -1.27 6.40 22.26
C ASN A 570 -2.19 5.17 22.28
N ILE A 571 -2.62 4.73 21.10
CA ILE A 571 -3.48 3.57 20.90
C ILE A 571 -2.99 2.72 19.71
N LEU A 572 -3.49 1.49 19.64
CA LEU A 572 -3.39 0.66 18.44
C LEU A 572 -4.34 1.16 17.34
N GLU A 573 -3.77 1.34 16.16
CA GLU A 573 -4.41 1.78 14.93
C GLU A 573 -4.20 0.76 13.80
N GLU A 574 -5.09 0.77 12.81
CA GLU A 574 -5.01 -0.11 11.65
C GLU A 574 -4.95 0.71 10.36
N TYR A 575 -4.06 0.42 9.43
CA TYR A 575 -3.94 1.12 8.15
C TYR A 575 -3.83 0.11 7.02
N SER A 576 -4.18 0.50 5.80
CA SER A 576 -3.80 -0.32 4.64
C SER A 576 -2.27 -0.39 4.53
N TYR A 577 -1.74 -1.48 4.00
CA TYR A 577 -0.29 -1.57 3.73
C TYR A 577 0.18 -0.44 2.82
N LEU A 578 -0.65 -0.05 1.85
CA LEU A 578 -0.35 1.05 0.95
C LEU A 578 -0.18 2.39 1.68
N GLU A 579 -1.15 2.78 2.50
CA GLU A 579 -1.07 4.02 3.31
C GLU A 579 0.19 4.02 4.18
N PHE A 580 0.49 2.88 4.82
CA PHE A 580 1.68 2.70 5.63
C PHE A 580 2.97 2.88 4.82
N THR A 581 3.13 2.20 3.68
CA THR A 581 4.35 2.29 2.87
C THR A 581 4.53 3.64 2.17
N ASN A 582 3.44 4.31 1.81
CA ASN A 582 3.48 5.68 1.28
C ASN A 582 3.98 6.66 2.32
N SER A 583 3.51 6.50 3.57
CA SER A 583 3.97 7.28 4.70
C SER A 583 5.44 7.00 5.05
N MET A 584 5.90 5.74 5.00
CA MET A 584 7.32 5.40 5.15
C MET A 584 8.22 5.94 4.04
N SER A 585 7.69 6.10 2.82
CA SER A 585 8.50 6.64 1.71
C SER A 585 8.78 8.13 1.86
N GLU A 586 7.92 8.86 2.57
CA GLU A 586 8.09 10.30 2.84
C GLU A 586 9.23 10.60 3.82
N SER A 587 9.63 9.66 4.68
CA SER A 587 10.81 9.84 5.54
C SER A 587 12.13 9.89 4.75
N GLY A 588 12.12 9.73 3.43
CA GLY A 588 13.26 9.91 2.53
C GLY A 588 14.22 8.71 2.47
N ALA A 589 14.11 7.80 3.43
CA ALA A 589 14.63 6.44 3.40
C ALA A 589 13.62 5.59 4.16
N TRP A 590 13.32 4.39 3.65
CA TRP A 590 12.57 3.39 4.41
C TRP A 590 13.37 3.05 5.67
N ASP A 591 13.08 3.80 6.74
CA ASP A 591 13.84 3.79 7.99
C ASP A 591 13.06 3.04 9.06
N GLY A 592 13.79 2.30 9.87
CA GLY A 592 13.21 1.49 10.92
C GLY A 592 14.16 0.48 11.51
N LEU A 593 13.72 -0.07 12.63
CA LEU A 593 14.46 -1.01 13.45
C LEU A 593 13.58 -2.21 13.75
N TRP A 594 14.03 -3.39 13.33
CA TRP A 594 13.48 -4.64 13.81
C TRP A 594 14.03 -4.91 15.20
N VAL A 595 13.13 -5.06 16.17
CA VAL A 595 13.47 -5.28 17.58
C VAL A 595 12.91 -6.63 18.01
N LYS A 596 13.75 -7.52 18.52
CA LYS A 596 13.34 -8.89 18.90
C LYS A 596 12.21 -8.87 19.94
N ARG A 597 11.16 -9.68 19.74
CA ARG A 597 10.01 -9.73 20.66
C ARG A 597 10.34 -10.43 21.96
N GLN A 598 10.92 -11.63 21.81
CA GLN A 598 11.27 -12.51 22.92
C GLN A 598 12.75 -12.32 23.23
N ILE A 599 13.01 -11.61 24.32
CA ILE A 599 14.38 -11.33 24.74
C ILE A 599 14.89 -12.36 25.76
N GLN A 600 16.21 -12.51 25.75
CA GLN A 600 16.98 -13.01 26.88
C GLN A 600 17.80 -11.80 27.36
N PRO A 601 17.32 -11.08 28.38
CA PRO A 601 17.94 -9.83 28.81
C PRO A 601 19.41 -10.06 29.16
N LEU A 602 20.29 -9.27 28.55
CA LEU A 602 21.71 -9.26 28.85
C LEU A 602 22.08 -7.85 29.25
N PHE A 603 22.35 -7.62 30.53
CA PHE A 603 22.72 -6.29 31.03
C PHE A 603 24.23 -6.09 30.90
N LYS A 604 24.62 -5.04 30.18
CA LYS A 604 26.02 -4.62 30.05
C LYS A 604 26.11 -3.13 30.37
N PRO A 605 27.18 -2.68 31.08
CA PRO A 605 27.47 -1.26 31.17
C PRO A 605 27.55 -0.66 29.77
N GLN A 606 26.81 0.40 29.54
CA GLN A 606 26.87 1.10 28.26
C GLN A 606 28.05 2.07 28.26
N GLN A 607 28.78 2.12 27.15
CA GLN A 607 29.69 3.23 26.91
C GLN A 607 28.87 4.51 26.74
N ALA A 608 29.31 5.59 27.40
CA ALA A 608 28.66 6.89 27.27
C ALA A 608 28.71 7.36 25.81
N LEU A 609 27.53 7.57 25.23
CA LEU A 609 27.38 8.09 23.89
C LEU A 609 27.17 9.60 23.95
N PHE A 610 27.76 10.31 23.00
CA PHE A 610 27.57 11.74 22.85
C PHE A 610 26.64 12.02 21.66
N PRO A 611 25.84 13.10 21.73
CA PRO A 611 25.09 13.58 20.58
C PRO A 611 26.04 13.79 19.40
N THR A 612 25.68 13.25 18.24
CA THR A 612 26.37 13.60 16.99
C THR A 612 26.09 15.07 16.70
N ALA A 613 27.13 15.84 16.35
CA ALA A 613 27.00 17.25 16.04
C ALA A 613 26.21 17.45 14.74
N GLU A 614 24.88 17.51 14.81
CA GLU A 614 24.03 17.93 13.70
C GLU A 614 22.99 18.95 14.17
N GLY A 615 23.26 20.20 13.85
CA GLY A 615 22.43 21.35 14.19
C GLY A 615 22.82 22.58 13.38
N ARG A 616 22.87 22.45 12.05
CA ARG A 616 22.72 23.53 11.05
C ARG A 616 22.79 22.95 9.64
N LYS A 617 21.63 22.83 8.99
CA LYS A 617 21.34 23.38 7.65
C LYS A 617 20.04 22.78 7.09
N GLY A 618 19.08 23.68 6.81
CA GLY A 618 18.20 23.44 5.67
C GLY A 618 19.05 23.20 4.42
N ARG A 619 18.60 22.29 3.55
CA ARG A 619 19.17 21.94 2.24
C ARG A 619 20.47 22.68 1.87
N VAL A 620 21.63 22.10 2.20
CA VAL A 620 22.88 22.28 1.44
C VAL A 620 23.69 21.00 1.60
N GLY A 621 24.29 20.56 0.50
CA GLY A 621 24.96 19.26 0.37
C GLY A 621 25.98 18.92 1.44
N ASN A 622 26.14 17.60 1.62
CA ASN A 622 27.14 16.94 2.44
C ASN A 622 28.51 17.64 2.40
N ALA A 623 28.89 18.19 3.54
CA ALA A 623 30.28 18.44 3.90
C ALA A 623 30.53 17.86 5.30
N GLY A 624 30.43 16.53 5.41
CA GLY A 624 31.13 15.79 6.46
C GLY A 624 32.58 15.64 6.02
N LYS A 625 33.53 15.85 6.95
CA LYS A 625 34.96 15.57 6.74
C LYS A 625 35.10 14.17 6.13
N LYS A 626 35.58 14.15 4.89
CA LYS A 626 35.93 12.96 4.13
C LYS A 626 36.96 12.17 4.94
N ASP A 627 36.62 10.94 5.31
CA ASP A 627 37.61 9.88 5.12
C ASP A 627 38.00 9.95 3.65
N ALA A 628 39.26 10.29 3.38
CA ALA A 628 39.74 10.53 2.03
C ALA A 628 39.50 9.25 1.21
N VAL A 629 38.44 9.25 0.40
CA VAL A 629 38.26 8.27 -0.66
C VAL A 629 39.55 8.31 -1.48
N PRO A 630 40.35 7.22 -1.53
CA PRO A 630 41.62 7.24 -2.23
C PRO A 630 41.36 7.67 -3.66
N LYS A 631 41.94 8.81 -4.06
CA LYS A 631 41.80 9.34 -5.42
C LYS A 631 42.28 8.24 -6.37
N TRP A 632 41.42 7.83 -7.29
CA TRP A 632 41.76 6.76 -8.22
C TRP A 632 43.04 7.11 -8.97
N ASN A 633 43.89 6.11 -9.25
CA ASN A 633 45.00 6.24 -10.20
C ASN A 633 44.49 6.91 -11.50
N GLU A 634 45.21 7.92 -11.99
CA GLU A 634 44.89 8.64 -13.22
C GLU A 634 44.79 7.72 -14.45
N GLU A 635 45.65 6.71 -14.57
CA GLU A 635 45.59 5.70 -15.64
C GLU A 635 44.29 4.89 -15.58
N LYS A 636 43.84 4.53 -14.37
CA LYS A 636 42.57 3.84 -14.17
C LYS A 636 41.38 4.71 -14.56
N LEU A 637 41.44 6.02 -14.26
CA LEU A 637 40.42 6.98 -14.68
C LEU A 637 40.40 7.14 -16.21
N ARG A 638 41.56 7.34 -16.84
CA ARG A 638 41.69 7.50 -18.29
C ARG A 638 41.24 6.26 -19.06
N ALA A 639 41.66 5.06 -18.63
CA ALA A 639 41.23 3.81 -19.23
C ALA A 639 39.70 3.64 -19.18
N LEU A 640 39.06 4.08 -18.09
CA LEU A 640 37.60 3.99 -17.95
C LEU A 640 36.87 5.05 -18.79
N ILE A 641 37.42 6.26 -18.88
CA ILE A 641 36.93 7.33 -19.78
C ILE A 641 36.96 6.82 -21.21
N GLU A 642 38.11 6.32 -21.68
CA GLU A 642 38.26 5.78 -23.03
C GLU A 642 37.32 4.61 -23.28
N LYS A 643 37.23 3.65 -22.36
CA LYS A 643 36.32 2.51 -22.48
C LYS A 643 34.86 2.96 -22.61
N LYS A 644 34.43 3.94 -21.82
CA LYS A 644 33.05 4.44 -21.86
C LYS A 644 32.76 5.26 -23.12
N LEU A 645 33.73 6.02 -23.62
CA LEU A 645 33.61 6.76 -24.88
C LEU A 645 33.60 5.80 -26.08
N ARG A 646 34.47 4.78 -26.11
CA ARG A 646 34.47 3.72 -27.15
C ARG A 646 33.16 2.94 -27.18
N ASN A 647 32.49 2.78 -26.03
CA ASN A 647 31.16 2.18 -25.92
C ASN A 647 30.01 3.12 -26.32
N GLY A 648 30.30 4.28 -26.94
CA GLY A 648 29.32 5.20 -27.49
C GLY A 648 28.57 6.06 -26.46
N LYS A 649 29.08 6.18 -25.23
CA LYS A 649 28.50 7.10 -24.24
C LYS A 649 28.91 8.54 -24.53
N ALA A 650 27.94 9.46 -24.49
CA ALA A 650 28.20 10.88 -24.64
C ALA A 650 29.16 11.42 -23.55
N PRO A 651 30.12 12.29 -23.90
CA PRO A 651 31.11 12.89 -22.99
C PRO A 651 30.51 13.40 -21.66
N GLU A 652 29.42 14.15 -21.71
CA GLU A 652 28.72 14.73 -20.56
C GLU A 652 28.15 13.67 -19.60
N ARG A 653 27.75 12.52 -20.16
CA ARG A 653 27.22 11.39 -19.39
C ARG A 653 28.35 10.62 -18.72
N VAL A 654 29.51 10.51 -19.37
CA VAL A 654 30.73 9.94 -18.77
C VAL A 654 31.21 10.81 -17.61
N LEU A 655 31.21 12.13 -17.78
CA LEU A 655 31.55 13.10 -16.74
C LEU A 655 30.64 12.98 -15.50
N ASN A 656 29.32 12.94 -15.70
CA ASN A 656 28.35 12.82 -14.63
C ASN A 656 28.39 11.45 -13.92
N GLU A 657 28.67 10.36 -14.64
CA GLU A 657 28.84 9.04 -14.04
C GLU A 657 30.11 8.97 -13.18
N LEU A 658 31.24 9.48 -13.69
CA LEU A 658 32.54 9.40 -12.99
C LEU A 658 32.64 10.33 -11.78
N SER A 659 32.00 11.50 -11.84
CA SER A 659 31.91 12.41 -10.68
C SER A 659 31.06 11.84 -9.55
N ARG A 660 30.09 10.96 -9.85
CA ARG A 660 29.22 10.29 -8.88
C ARG A 660 29.71 8.91 -8.43
N ALA A 661 30.72 8.35 -9.09
CA ALA A 661 31.23 7.00 -8.82
C ALA A 661 32.20 6.92 -7.63
N GLY A 662 32.34 7.98 -6.82
CA GLY A 662 33.27 7.99 -5.69
C GLY A 662 34.72 7.81 -6.11
N THR A 663 35.14 8.44 -7.21
CA THR A 663 36.51 8.29 -7.75
C THR A 663 37.56 9.14 -7.03
N GLY A 664 37.14 10.08 -6.17
CA GLY A 664 38.01 11.07 -5.54
C GLY A 664 38.47 12.21 -6.47
N TRP A 665 38.07 12.19 -7.75
CA TRP A 665 38.31 13.26 -8.72
C TRP A 665 37.13 14.24 -8.78
N SER A 666 37.41 15.53 -8.87
CA SER A 666 36.39 16.56 -9.08
C SER A 666 35.86 16.54 -10.51
N MET A 667 34.67 17.11 -10.71
CA MET A 667 34.03 17.17 -12.03
C MET A 667 34.90 17.93 -13.03
N GLU A 668 35.53 19.03 -12.62
CA GLU A 668 36.44 19.82 -13.47
C GLU A 668 37.68 19.01 -13.90
N GLU A 669 38.28 18.26 -12.97
CA GLU A 669 39.45 17.43 -13.28
C GLU A 669 39.12 16.23 -14.20
N ILE A 670 37.89 15.69 -14.12
CA ILE A 670 37.41 14.65 -15.04
C ILE A 670 37.11 15.27 -16.41
N ALA A 671 36.47 16.45 -16.44
CA ALA A 671 36.11 17.14 -17.68
C ALA A 671 37.35 17.49 -18.52
N SER A 672 38.45 17.89 -17.88
CA SER A 672 39.72 18.19 -18.57
C SER A 672 40.38 16.96 -19.22
N ARG A 673 39.89 15.75 -18.93
CA ARG A 673 40.40 14.46 -19.43
C ARG A 673 39.43 13.78 -20.40
N ILE A 674 38.28 14.38 -20.66
CA ILE A 674 37.31 13.92 -21.66
C ILE A 674 37.40 14.84 -22.88
N PRO A 675 37.67 14.31 -24.09
CA PRO A 675 37.67 15.12 -25.31
C PRO A 675 36.30 15.79 -25.55
N ASN A 676 36.29 17.06 -25.95
CA ASN A 676 35.13 17.84 -26.41
C ASN A 676 34.07 18.27 -25.36
N ILE A 677 34.42 18.50 -24.10
CA ILE A 677 33.52 19.15 -23.11
C ILE A 677 33.85 20.65 -22.98
N LYS A 678 32.84 21.53 -23.11
CA LYS A 678 32.97 22.96 -22.76
C LYS A 678 32.94 23.14 -21.24
N LYS A 679 33.82 24.00 -20.70
CA LYS A 679 33.89 24.33 -19.26
C LYS A 679 32.56 24.93 -18.77
N PRO A 680 32.05 24.56 -17.58
CA PRO A 680 30.92 25.24 -16.96
C PRO A 680 31.36 26.55 -16.27
N ASP A 681 30.69 27.66 -16.58
CA ASP A 681 30.88 28.96 -15.92
C ASP A 681 30.19 29.00 -14.54
N SER A 682 30.80 29.72 -13.61
CA SER A 682 30.35 29.89 -12.22
C SER A 682 29.75 31.27 -11.97
N ALA A 683 28.69 31.30 -11.14
CA ALA A 683 28.02 32.44 -10.48
C ALA A 683 26.81 33.09 -11.19
N GLN A 684 25.63 32.95 -10.55
CA GLN A 684 24.71 34.05 -10.22
C GLN A 684 23.71 33.58 -9.16
N THR A 685 23.93 34.02 -7.93
CA THR A 685 22.95 34.12 -6.83
C THR A 685 22.66 35.60 -6.63
N ASP A 686 21.46 35.88 -6.11
CA ASP A 686 20.92 37.17 -5.65
C ASP A 686 19.94 37.83 -6.63
N ASP A 687 18.65 37.59 -6.39
CA ASP A 687 17.55 38.58 -6.42
C ASP A 687 16.20 37.86 -6.34
N LEU A 688 15.57 37.84 -5.15
CA LEU A 688 14.12 37.63 -4.95
C LEU A 688 13.75 37.97 -3.49
N GLU A 689 14.07 39.20 -3.09
CA GLU A 689 13.37 39.94 -2.03
C GLU A 689 12.84 41.24 -2.67
N ALA A 690 11.65 41.17 -3.26
CA ALA A 690 10.71 42.29 -3.47
C ALA A 690 9.52 41.80 -4.32
N LEU A 691 8.35 42.39 -4.08
CA LEU A 691 7.07 42.20 -4.80
C LEU A 691 6.07 41.22 -4.16
N THR A 692 5.77 41.43 -2.88
CA THR A 692 4.37 41.75 -2.54
C THR A 692 4.15 43.24 -2.77
N GLU A 693 3.11 43.54 -3.54
CA GLU A 693 2.28 44.76 -3.57
C GLU A 693 1.99 45.29 -4.99
N HIS A 694 0.68 45.35 -5.26
CA HIS A 694 -0.03 46.08 -6.31
C HIS A 694 -0.09 45.51 -7.74
N GLY A 695 -1.16 44.75 -7.98
CA GLY A 695 -1.92 44.80 -9.23
C GLY A 695 -3.34 45.27 -8.93
N GLY A 696 -3.73 46.38 -9.57
CA GLY A 696 -5.15 46.70 -9.79
C GLY A 696 -5.76 45.82 -10.87
#